data_AF-A0AAQ3T593-F1
#
_entry.id   AF-A0AAQ3T593-F1
#
_cell.length_a   1.000
_cell.length_b   1.000
_cell.length_c   1.000
_cell.angle_alpha   90.00
_cell.angle_beta   90.00
_cell.angle_gamma   90.00
#
_symmetry.space_group_name_H-M   'P 1'
#
loop_
_entity.id
_entity.type
_entity.pdbx_description
1 polymer ?
#
loop_
_entity_poly.entity_id
_entity_poly.type
_entity_poly.pdbx_seq_one_letter_code
_entity_poly.pdbx_strand_id
1 'polypeptide(L)'
;MAGRAESSVPGSRQNVCVTGAGGYIASWLVKLLLSRGYAVHATVRDPSKLPPAPVRNCLCYGPRCGTDRARRTLFQNAHLGRLEGASENLRLFKANVLDQDSLAAAVAGCQGVFHAACPVPTDKAEVLAPAVQGTLNILQACSANNVQKVVVVSSTAAVHFNPNWPRDRPKDENCWSDISFCEKNEDWYMVAKVIAEKTALEYAEKTGLNIVTACPTMALGPLLRPVVNVSHEFLIYIIKGGPTVMKNIPWHIVDVRDVADALLLLYEKEESTGRYICAPHHISAKDLVNLLKKARPNYNYVNCDDDLDPNSIVTPLMSEKLKNLGWKPREKLEETFLDSIEYYEKARLLQDIEGRPCQLAPDSPSTAALRTTSSYLRRRRLQRHGRRCNGVRDRRRRVHRLVTCEAAPLPRLHGDKKTAHLRRLENAAENLRVFKADLLDYDAMAAAVAGCQGVFHVATPLQMLGPAVTGTTNVLKAASAASVRRVVVVSSIVAVEINPKDWPQGKVRDESCWSDREFCRSIELVPGGKIISEEAALEYGRRTGLDVVTINPGLVFGPLLQPTVNASSQFLVYLLKGGPDQVRNKLWHIVDVRDLADAMLLLYEVPEASGRHICAPHVISVRDLVDLLRSMYPDDYPFITKESICDRDHPAPMTSDKLKKLGWSCRPLEETIADTVGFCQRAGFLEDAGRETPCHINFEYTSKMPAAAAAGNAERAVCVTGAGGYVASWLVKLLLSRGYTVHGTVRDLSDRKTAHLKQFENASEKLKLFRADLLDYDAMAAAIAGCQGVFHVATTVPSGKITDPEREMLGPAVNGTTNVLKAASAANVRRVVVVSSMVAVEIDPKDWPKDKIKDEGCWSDKEACKKNEDWYSVAKITSEQAAIEYGKQNGLDVVTINPALVFGPLLQPTLNTSCQFLVYFLKGGPDQTRNKLWHIVDDSTSGTPPMLFCCSSGRHICAPHFISARDLLDLLKSMYPDDYPFMSRESICDTEHPAPMTSEKLMKLGWKARPLKETIADTVEYCQQAGFLVEVEGTPYRFPPLYNKI
;
A
#
# COMPACT_ATOMS: atom_id res chain seq x y z
N MET A 1 -29.68 8.30 68.68
CA MET A 1 -28.46 7.49 68.45
C MET A 1 -28.84 6.35 67.53
N ALA A 2 -28.44 6.40 66.27
CA ALA A 2 -28.62 5.32 65.30
C ALA A 2 -27.28 5.14 64.60
N GLY A 3 -26.71 3.94 64.75
CA GLY A 3 -25.34 3.60 64.36
C GLY A 3 -25.18 3.57 62.84
N ARG A 4 -24.13 4.25 62.36
CA ARG A 4 -23.55 4.02 61.03
C ARG A 4 -22.80 2.70 61.08
N ALA A 5 -23.14 1.78 60.19
CA ALA A 5 -22.34 0.60 59.90
C ALA A 5 -20.99 1.03 59.33
N GLU A 6 -19.94 0.40 59.84
CA GLU A 6 -18.55 0.75 59.66
C GLU A 6 -18.08 0.57 58.21
N SER A 7 -17.37 1.61 57.77
CA SER A 7 -16.62 1.67 56.54
C SER A 7 -15.51 0.62 56.51
N SER A 8 -15.52 -0.23 55.49
CA SER A 8 -14.39 -1.06 55.12
C SER A 8 -13.20 -0.18 54.71
N VAL A 9 -12.13 -0.23 55.51
CA VAL A 9 -10.71 0.08 55.22
C VAL A 9 -10.42 1.31 54.32
N PRO A 10 -9.82 2.40 54.85
CA PRO A 10 -9.22 3.42 54.00
C PRO A 10 -7.88 2.90 53.45
N GLY A 11 -7.75 2.75 52.12
CA GLY A 11 -6.45 2.94 51.48
C GLY A 11 -5.93 1.99 50.39
N SER A 12 -6.69 1.03 49.83
CA SER A 12 -6.27 0.35 48.59
C SER A 12 -7.10 0.81 47.39
N ARG A 13 -6.50 1.62 46.51
CA ARG A 13 -7.11 2.00 45.24
C ARG A 13 -7.26 0.75 44.38
N GLN A 14 -8.47 0.44 43.90
CA GLN A 14 -8.66 -0.67 42.95
C GLN A 14 -8.02 -0.30 41.61
N ASN A 15 -7.14 -1.16 41.13
CA ASN A 15 -6.53 -1.09 39.81
C ASN A 15 -7.45 -1.78 38.81
N VAL A 16 -7.83 -1.08 37.75
CA VAL A 16 -8.62 -1.65 36.65
C VAL A 16 -7.95 -1.42 35.31
N CYS A 17 -8.05 -2.37 34.40
CA CYS A 17 -7.55 -2.22 33.04
C CYS A 17 -8.68 -1.84 32.07
N VAL A 18 -8.46 -0.84 31.22
CA VAL A 18 -9.38 -0.47 30.13
C VAL A 18 -8.67 -0.65 28.79
N THR A 19 -9.12 -1.59 27.96
CA THR A 19 -8.53 -1.78 26.64
C THR A 19 -9.10 -0.81 25.60
N GLY A 20 -8.24 -0.34 24.68
CA GLY A 20 -8.69 0.56 23.61
C GLY A 20 -9.07 1.94 24.13
N ALA A 21 -8.41 2.42 25.18
CA ALA A 21 -8.74 3.62 25.95
C ALA A 21 -8.82 4.92 25.11
N GLY A 22 -8.13 4.98 23.96
CA GLY A 22 -8.22 6.11 23.03
C GLY A 22 -9.50 6.14 22.17
N GLY A 23 -10.35 5.11 22.27
CA GLY A 23 -11.65 5.00 21.60
C GLY A 23 -12.74 5.80 22.30
N TYR A 24 -13.86 6.02 21.60
CA TYR A 24 -14.93 6.92 22.06
C TYR A 24 -15.53 6.51 23.42
N ILE A 25 -16.11 5.30 23.51
CA ILE A 25 -16.70 4.77 24.76
C ILE A 25 -15.63 4.61 25.84
N ALA A 26 -14.49 4.02 25.50
CA ALA A 26 -13.42 3.72 26.45
C ALA A 26 -12.84 4.97 27.11
N SER A 27 -12.67 6.07 26.37
CA SER A 27 -12.15 7.34 26.92
C SER A 27 -13.11 7.98 27.95
N TRP A 28 -14.42 7.84 27.73
CA TRP A 28 -15.43 8.27 28.70
C TRP A 28 -15.47 7.38 29.94
N LEU A 29 -15.30 6.06 29.77
CA LEU A 29 -15.14 5.14 30.89
C LEU A 29 -13.89 5.45 31.72
N VAL A 30 -12.75 5.72 31.09
CA VAL A 30 -11.52 6.15 31.78
C VAL A 30 -11.78 7.44 32.57
N LYS A 31 -12.44 8.43 31.98
CA LYS A 31 -12.81 9.67 32.66
C LYS A 31 -13.68 9.40 33.90
N LEU A 32 -14.69 8.54 33.77
CA LEU A 32 -15.57 8.18 34.88
C LEU A 32 -14.81 7.44 36.00
N LEU A 33 -14.00 6.43 35.66
CA LEU A 33 -13.20 5.67 36.62
C LEU A 33 -12.25 6.57 37.42
N LEU A 34 -11.54 7.48 36.76
CA LEU A 34 -10.66 8.44 37.43
C LEU A 34 -11.43 9.34 38.39
N SER A 35 -12.62 9.83 37.99
CA SER A 35 -13.48 10.66 38.85
C SER A 35 -14.03 9.91 40.08
N ARG A 36 -14.06 8.58 40.03
CA ARG A 36 -14.47 7.69 41.13
C ARG A 36 -13.28 7.18 41.97
N GLY A 37 -12.07 7.64 41.67
CA GLY A 37 -10.86 7.32 42.44
C GLY A 37 -10.19 5.98 42.09
N TYR A 38 -10.57 5.35 40.97
CA TYR A 38 -9.90 4.15 40.48
C TYR A 38 -8.52 4.49 39.92
N ALA A 39 -7.57 3.59 40.12
CA ALA A 39 -6.32 3.57 39.36
C ALA A 39 -6.55 2.79 38.06
N VAL A 40 -6.27 3.42 36.92
CA VAL A 40 -6.63 2.92 35.59
C VAL A 40 -5.37 2.59 34.80
N HIS A 41 -5.21 1.31 34.47
CA HIS A 41 -4.30 0.85 33.43
C HIS A 41 -5.01 0.94 32.08
N ALA A 42 -4.62 1.89 31.25
CA ALA A 42 -5.30 2.16 29.98
C ALA A 42 -4.44 1.69 28.81
N THR A 43 -4.94 0.77 27.99
CA THR A 43 -4.20 0.33 26.80
C THR A 43 -4.46 1.22 25.60
N VAL A 44 -3.38 1.61 24.94
CA VAL A 44 -3.37 2.36 23.69
C VAL A 44 -2.32 1.74 22.76
N ARG A 45 -2.48 1.90 21.44
CA ARG A 45 -1.49 1.37 20.48
C ARG A 45 -0.12 2.08 20.58
N ASP A 46 -0.13 3.32 21.08
CA ASP A 46 1.07 4.12 21.32
C ASP A 46 0.86 5.13 22.47
N PRO A 47 1.51 4.94 23.64
CA PRO A 47 1.39 5.82 24.80
C PRO A 47 2.36 7.02 24.77
N SER A 48 3.31 7.09 23.82
CA SER A 48 4.41 8.07 23.81
C SER A 48 3.99 9.53 23.51
N LYS A 49 2.70 9.77 23.23
CA LYS A 49 2.14 11.09 22.84
C LYS A 49 1.28 11.75 23.94
N LEU A 50 1.70 11.65 25.20
CA LEU A 50 1.14 12.46 26.30
C LEU A 50 2.01 13.70 26.55
N PRO A 51 1.41 14.88 26.83
CA PRO A 51 2.18 16.05 27.23
C PRO A 51 2.78 15.84 28.64
N PRO A 52 3.98 16.38 28.94
CA PRO A 52 4.53 16.37 30.29
C PRO A 52 3.77 17.37 31.18
N ALA A 53 3.01 16.87 32.17
CA ALA A 53 2.37 17.60 33.30
C ALA A 53 1.39 18.75 32.93
N PRO A 54 0.51 19.22 33.84
CA PRO A 54 -0.73 19.89 33.43
C PRO A 54 -0.47 21.34 33.03
N VAL A 55 -0.54 21.61 31.72
CA VAL A 55 -0.66 22.98 31.20
C VAL A 55 -2.08 23.47 31.55
N ARG A 56 -2.20 24.19 32.67
CA ARG A 56 -3.41 24.94 33.02
C ARG A 56 -3.73 25.93 31.89
N ASN A 57 -4.99 25.91 31.43
CA ASN A 57 -5.61 26.93 30.60
C ASN A 57 -5.03 27.17 29.19
N CYS A 58 -5.19 26.20 28.29
CA CYS A 58 -5.20 26.51 26.85
C CYS A 58 -6.54 26.14 26.22
N LEU A 59 -7.51 27.05 26.33
CA LEU A 59 -8.73 27.11 25.50
C LEU A 59 -8.43 27.68 24.09
N CYS A 60 -7.16 27.75 23.68
CA CYS A 60 -6.74 28.42 22.46
C CYS A 60 -6.76 27.50 21.23
N TYR A 61 -7.95 27.09 20.79
CA TYR A 61 -8.19 26.83 19.37
C TYR A 61 -8.87 28.06 18.76
N GLY A 62 -8.14 29.18 18.73
CA GLY A 62 -8.60 30.44 18.14
C GLY A 62 -8.43 30.50 16.61
N PRO A 63 -9.12 31.43 15.92
CA PRO A 63 -9.36 31.43 14.47
C PRO A 63 -8.13 31.62 13.55
N ARG A 64 -6.92 31.80 14.11
CA ARG A 64 -5.67 31.98 13.33
C ARG A 64 -4.87 30.69 13.16
N CYS A 65 -5.35 29.56 13.67
CA CYS A 65 -4.76 28.24 13.37
C CYS A 65 -5.38 27.71 12.06
N GLY A 66 -4.94 28.27 10.94
CA GLY A 66 -5.32 27.83 9.61
C GLY A 66 -4.79 26.43 9.30
N THR A 67 -5.69 25.57 8.79
CA THR A 67 -5.48 24.48 7.79
C THR A 67 -4.36 23.45 7.96
N ASP A 68 -3.60 23.47 9.05
CA ASP A 68 -2.48 22.56 9.23
C ASP A 68 -2.92 21.21 9.79
N ARG A 69 -3.12 20.23 8.88
CA ARG A 69 -3.45 18.84 9.21
C ARG A 69 -2.36 18.19 10.08
N ALA A 70 -1.12 18.69 10.04
CA ALA A 70 0.02 18.16 10.79
C ALA A 70 -0.07 18.40 12.31
N ARG A 71 -0.73 19.49 12.75
CA ARG A 71 -0.88 19.79 14.19
C ARG A 71 -1.94 18.96 14.92
N ARG A 72 -2.93 18.40 14.20
CA ARG A 72 -3.96 17.53 14.78
C ARG A 72 -3.46 16.12 15.11
N THR A 73 -2.39 15.66 14.44
CA THR A 73 -1.81 14.30 14.57
C THR A 73 -0.77 14.17 15.69
N LEU A 74 -0.29 15.29 16.23
CA LEU A 74 0.81 15.33 17.19
C LEU A 74 0.46 14.73 18.58
N PHE A 75 -0.81 14.45 18.87
CA PHE A 75 -1.27 14.16 20.24
C PHE A 75 -2.52 13.24 20.31
N GLN A 76 -2.49 12.09 19.61
CA GLN A 76 -3.66 11.20 19.45
C GLN A 76 -4.33 10.77 20.77
N ASN A 77 -3.54 10.59 21.85
CA ASN A 77 -4.02 10.18 23.18
C ASN A 77 -3.92 11.29 24.26
N ALA A 78 -3.49 12.50 23.91
CA ALA A 78 -3.28 13.58 24.89
C ALA A 78 -4.56 14.02 25.61
N HIS A 79 -5.74 13.73 25.04
CA HIS A 79 -7.01 13.97 25.72
C HIS A 79 -7.14 13.16 27.01
N LEU A 80 -6.55 11.96 27.09
CA LEU A 80 -6.57 11.11 28.28
C LEU A 80 -5.71 11.71 29.41
N GLY A 81 -4.53 12.25 29.09
CA GLY A 81 -3.68 12.92 30.08
C GLY A 81 -4.22 14.26 30.59
N ARG A 82 -5.24 14.82 29.92
CA ARG A 82 -5.95 16.04 30.36
C ARG A 82 -7.18 15.75 31.21
N LEU A 83 -7.52 14.47 31.44
CA LEU A 83 -8.63 14.11 32.30
C LEU A 83 -8.28 14.43 33.75
N GLU A 84 -9.28 14.86 34.50
CA GLU A 84 -9.15 15.09 35.94
C GLU A 84 -8.75 13.78 36.65
N GLY A 85 -7.74 13.84 37.53
CA GLY A 85 -7.18 12.67 38.21
C GLY A 85 -6.20 11.83 37.38
N ALA A 86 -5.97 12.13 36.09
CA ALA A 86 -5.11 11.31 35.23
C ALA A 86 -3.63 11.30 35.65
N SER A 87 -3.08 12.43 36.11
CA SER A 87 -1.67 12.51 36.53
C SER A 87 -1.31 11.61 37.70
N GLU A 88 -2.29 11.27 38.53
CA GLU A 88 -2.10 10.45 39.72
C GLU A 88 -2.54 8.99 39.51
N ASN A 89 -3.59 8.80 38.72
CA ASN A 89 -4.32 7.52 38.69
C ASN A 89 -4.44 6.91 37.28
N LEU A 90 -3.89 7.53 36.23
CA LEU A 90 -3.89 6.94 34.88
C LEU A 90 -2.49 6.48 34.49
N ARG A 91 -2.36 5.19 34.17
CA ARG A 91 -1.14 4.62 33.59
C ARG A 91 -1.45 4.11 32.18
N LEU A 92 -0.77 4.66 31.18
CA LEU A 92 -0.92 4.19 29.81
C LEU A 92 0.02 3.01 29.53
N PHE A 93 -0.52 1.98 28.90
CA PHE A 93 0.22 0.82 28.41
C PHE A 93 0.16 0.77 26.90
N LYS A 94 1.32 0.54 26.27
CA LYS A 94 1.36 0.17 24.86
C LYS A 94 0.89 -1.28 24.75
N ALA A 95 -0.29 -1.49 24.17
CA ALA A 95 -0.77 -2.85 23.95
C ALA A 95 -1.47 -3.02 22.60
N ASN A 96 -1.29 -4.20 22.02
CA ASN A 96 -2.03 -4.68 20.87
C ASN A 96 -2.88 -5.87 21.32
N VAL A 97 -4.16 -5.91 20.95
CA VAL A 97 -5.05 -7.00 21.34
C VAL A 97 -4.61 -8.37 20.80
N LEU A 98 -3.82 -8.39 19.73
CA LEU A 98 -3.24 -9.62 19.16
C LEU A 98 -1.90 -10.02 19.82
N ASP A 99 -1.37 -9.19 20.72
CA ASP A 99 -0.13 -9.43 21.47
C ASP A 99 -0.47 -9.69 22.94
N GLN A 100 -0.48 -10.97 23.30
CA GLN A 100 -0.89 -11.45 24.61
C GLN A 100 0.01 -10.93 25.73
N ASP A 101 1.32 -10.79 25.49
CA ASP A 101 2.27 -10.30 26.48
C ASP A 101 2.04 -8.81 26.78
N SER A 102 1.74 -8.02 25.75
CA SER A 102 1.40 -6.61 25.92
C SER A 102 0.10 -6.40 26.72
N LEU A 103 -0.87 -7.31 26.58
CA LEU A 103 -2.10 -7.30 27.37
C LEU A 103 -1.85 -7.77 28.81
N ALA A 104 -1.07 -8.83 28.99
CA ALA A 104 -0.69 -9.33 30.31
C ALA A 104 0.01 -8.25 31.13
N ALA A 105 0.93 -7.49 30.52
CA ALA A 105 1.59 -6.37 31.18
C ALA A 105 0.61 -5.27 31.65
N ALA A 106 -0.43 -4.99 30.86
CA ALA A 106 -1.44 -4.00 31.22
C ALA A 106 -2.43 -4.52 32.28
N VAL A 107 -2.75 -5.81 32.25
CA VAL A 107 -3.66 -6.47 33.19
C VAL A 107 -2.98 -6.77 34.53
N ALA A 108 -1.67 -6.91 34.57
CA ALA A 108 -0.91 -7.21 35.78
C ALA A 108 -1.27 -6.26 36.93
N GLY A 109 -1.69 -6.84 38.06
CA GLY A 109 -2.08 -6.11 39.26
C GLY A 109 -3.46 -5.46 39.22
N CYS A 110 -4.26 -5.68 38.17
CA CYS A 110 -5.65 -5.21 38.08
C CYS A 110 -6.64 -6.21 38.69
N GLN A 111 -7.62 -5.71 39.44
CA GLN A 111 -8.73 -6.52 39.97
C GLN A 111 -9.85 -6.67 38.93
N GLY A 112 -9.98 -5.70 38.01
CA GLY A 112 -11.02 -5.65 36.99
C GLY A 112 -10.49 -5.30 35.61
N VAL A 113 -11.16 -5.79 34.56
CA VAL A 113 -10.84 -5.43 33.17
C VAL A 113 -12.09 -5.04 32.39
N PHE A 114 -12.02 -3.92 31.68
CA PHE A 114 -13.01 -3.46 30.71
C PHE A 114 -12.45 -3.61 29.31
N HIS A 115 -12.94 -4.60 28.55
CA HIS A 115 -12.45 -4.85 27.20
C HIS A 115 -13.31 -4.12 26.15
N ALA A 116 -12.83 -2.98 25.64
CA ALA A 116 -13.51 -2.19 24.62
C ALA A 116 -12.76 -2.10 23.27
N ALA A 117 -11.59 -2.74 23.18
CA ALA A 117 -10.75 -2.70 21.97
C ALA A 117 -11.29 -3.60 20.85
N CYS A 118 -11.97 -3.01 19.88
CA CYS A 118 -12.38 -3.66 18.64
C CYS A 118 -12.26 -2.66 17.47
N PRO A 119 -11.60 -3.00 16.35
CA PRO A 119 -11.61 -2.15 15.17
C PRO A 119 -12.98 -2.24 14.45
N VAL A 120 -13.28 -1.26 13.60
CA VAL A 120 -14.51 -1.23 12.77
C VAL A 120 -14.16 -1.05 11.27
N PRO A 121 -13.38 -1.96 10.65
CA PRO A 121 -13.14 -1.95 9.21
C PRO A 121 -14.24 -2.72 8.47
N THR A 122 -14.34 -2.50 7.16
CA THR A 122 -15.24 -3.24 6.27
C THR A 122 -14.65 -4.56 5.78
N ASP A 123 -13.34 -4.75 5.89
CA ASP A 123 -12.66 -5.98 5.48
C ASP A 123 -12.79 -7.11 6.52
N LYS A 124 -13.03 -8.33 6.02
CA LYS A 124 -13.21 -9.54 6.83
C LYS A 124 -11.99 -9.86 7.70
N ALA A 125 -10.78 -9.82 7.14
CA ALA A 125 -9.55 -10.19 7.84
C ALA A 125 -9.16 -9.14 8.89
N GLU A 126 -9.45 -7.86 8.61
CA GLU A 126 -9.13 -6.76 9.52
C GLU A 126 -10.06 -6.67 10.74
N VAL A 127 -11.29 -7.20 10.68
CA VAL A 127 -12.25 -7.14 11.80
C VAL A 127 -12.29 -8.40 12.65
N LEU A 128 -12.25 -9.59 12.04
CA LEU A 128 -12.47 -10.85 12.75
C LEU A 128 -11.36 -11.17 13.74
N ALA A 129 -10.10 -11.16 13.32
CA ALA A 129 -9.00 -11.55 14.20
C ALA A 129 -8.86 -10.59 15.39
N PRO A 130 -8.83 -9.25 15.23
CA PRO A 130 -8.73 -8.35 16.38
C PRO A 130 -9.94 -8.41 17.32
N ALA A 131 -11.15 -8.67 16.83
CA ALA A 131 -12.33 -8.78 17.67
C ALA A 131 -12.39 -10.11 18.43
N VAL A 132 -12.18 -11.24 17.74
CA VAL A 132 -12.35 -12.58 18.30
C VAL A 132 -11.08 -13.01 19.05
N GLN A 133 -9.94 -13.05 18.36
CA GLN A 133 -8.68 -13.44 18.98
C GLN A 133 -8.25 -12.41 20.02
N GLY A 134 -8.50 -11.12 19.79
CA GLY A 134 -8.24 -10.08 20.78
C GLY A 134 -9.06 -10.23 22.06
N THR A 135 -10.33 -10.63 21.95
CA THR A 135 -11.16 -10.98 23.10
C THR A 135 -10.59 -12.20 23.83
N LEU A 136 -10.22 -13.25 23.10
CA LEU A 136 -9.64 -14.45 23.72
C LEU A 136 -8.32 -14.14 24.46
N ASN A 137 -7.43 -13.37 23.83
CA ASN A 137 -6.14 -13.00 24.41
C ASN A 137 -6.30 -12.19 25.71
N ILE A 138 -7.24 -11.24 25.76
CA ILE A 138 -7.47 -10.47 26.99
C ILE A 138 -8.02 -11.38 28.10
N LEU A 139 -8.91 -12.32 27.78
CA LEU A 139 -9.50 -13.23 28.76
C LEU A 139 -8.45 -14.19 29.31
N GLN A 140 -7.58 -14.70 28.45
CA GLN A 140 -6.43 -15.50 28.86
C GLN A 140 -5.47 -14.71 29.76
N ALA A 141 -5.17 -13.46 29.42
CA ALA A 141 -4.38 -12.57 30.28
C ALA A 141 -5.08 -12.30 31.63
N CYS A 142 -6.41 -12.18 31.64
CA CYS A 142 -7.20 -12.01 32.87
C CYS A 142 -7.10 -13.24 33.78
N SER A 143 -7.30 -14.44 33.23
CA SER A 143 -7.15 -15.69 33.98
C SER A 143 -5.73 -15.87 34.53
N ALA A 144 -4.70 -15.58 33.72
CA ALA A 144 -3.30 -15.68 34.15
C ALA A 144 -2.94 -14.70 35.28
N ASN A 145 -3.68 -13.60 35.42
CA ASN A 145 -3.43 -12.56 36.42
C ASN A 145 -4.47 -12.53 37.55
N ASN A 146 -5.31 -13.56 37.68
CA ASN A 146 -6.35 -13.66 38.71
C ASN A 146 -7.28 -12.43 38.77
N VAL A 147 -7.64 -11.89 37.61
CA VAL A 147 -8.64 -10.82 37.51
C VAL A 147 -9.96 -11.33 38.05
N GLN A 148 -10.61 -10.55 38.91
CA GLN A 148 -11.84 -10.96 39.59
C GLN A 148 -13.05 -10.87 38.67
N LYS A 149 -13.08 -9.87 37.78
CA LYS A 149 -14.22 -9.63 36.89
C LYS A 149 -13.83 -8.91 35.61
N VAL A 150 -14.40 -9.36 34.50
CA VAL A 150 -14.20 -8.76 33.17
C VAL A 150 -15.52 -8.27 32.60
N VAL A 151 -15.56 -7.01 32.17
CA VAL A 151 -16.66 -6.42 31.41
C VAL A 151 -16.25 -6.32 29.94
N VAL A 152 -16.85 -7.13 29.07
CA VAL A 152 -16.59 -7.12 27.63
C VAL A 152 -17.60 -6.22 26.92
N VAL A 153 -17.12 -5.23 26.17
CA VAL A 153 -17.97 -4.33 25.38
C VAL A 153 -18.24 -4.94 24.00
N SER A 154 -19.39 -5.60 23.90
CA SER A 154 -19.97 -6.09 22.65
C SER A 154 -20.67 -4.93 21.92
N SER A 155 -21.80 -5.20 21.27
CA SER A 155 -22.62 -4.24 20.54
C SER A 155 -23.99 -4.88 20.29
N THR A 156 -25.04 -4.07 20.14
CA THR A 156 -26.33 -4.59 19.67
C THR A 156 -26.27 -5.18 18.26
N ALA A 157 -25.18 -4.97 17.53
CA ALA A 157 -24.77 -5.76 16.37
C ALA A 157 -24.86 -7.28 16.59
N ALA A 158 -24.60 -7.76 17.81
CA ALA A 158 -24.67 -9.18 18.16
C ALA A 158 -26.09 -9.67 18.48
N VAL A 159 -27.07 -8.77 18.56
CA VAL A 159 -28.45 -9.05 18.97
C VAL A 159 -29.46 -8.86 17.83
N HIS A 160 -29.25 -7.85 17.00
CA HIS A 160 -30.32 -7.22 16.23
C HIS A 160 -30.65 -7.85 14.87
N PHE A 161 -29.65 -8.43 14.19
CA PHE A 161 -29.70 -8.80 12.77
C PHE A 161 -30.16 -10.24 12.58
N ASN A 162 -31.45 -10.48 12.79
CA ASN A 162 -32.07 -11.78 12.58
C ASN A 162 -33.33 -11.63 11.72
N PRO A 163 -33.32 -12.07 10.44
CA PRO A 163 -34.45 -11.89 9.52
C PRO A 163 -35.68 -12.73 9.90
N ASN A 164 -35.50 -13.75 10.74
CA ASN A 164 -36.56 -14.66 11.18
C ASN A 164 -37.22 -14.24 12.50
N TRP A 165 -36.81 -13.10 13.08
CA TRP A 165 -37.36 -12.62 14.35
C TRP A 165 -38.74 -11.97 14.17
N PRO A 166 -39.74 -12.27 15.03
CA PRO A 166 -41.05 -11.61 14.99
C PRO A 166 -40.94 -10.10 15.19
N ARG A 167 -41.58 -9.32 14.32
CA ARG A 167 -41.41 -7.86 14.27
C ARG A 167 -42.07 -7.09 15.41
N ASP A 168 -43.13 -7.67 15.96
CA ASP A 168 -43.91 -7.15 17.09
C ASP A 168 -43.28 -7.49 18.44
N ARG A 169 -42.23 -8.32 18.46
CA ARG A 169 -41.58 -8.78 19.68
C ARG A 169 -40.29 -8.00 19.95
N PRO A 170 -40.18 -7.29 21.09
CA PRO A 170 -38.93 -6.65 21.47
C PRO A 170 -37.84 -7.71 21.74
N LYS A 171 -36.60 -7.37 21.45
CA LYS A 171 -35.43 -8.22 21.68
C LYS A 171 -34.84 -7.96 23.07
N ASP A 172 -34.45 -9.02 23.75
CA ASP A 172 -33.79 -9.02 25.05
C ASP A 172 -32.40 -9.66 24.98
N GLU A 173 -31.76 -9.84 26.13
CA GLU A 173 -30.42 -10.42 26.27
C GLU A 173 -30.30 -11.88 25.78
N ASN A 174 -31.42 -12.57 25.49
CA ASN A 174 -31.41 -13.94 24.96
C ASN A 174 -31.33 -13.97 23.43
N CYS A 175 -31.48 -12.82 22.78
CA CYS A 175 -31.54 -12.71 21.34
C CYS A 175 -30.14 -12.60 20.71
N TRP A 176 -29.97 -13.21 19.53
CA TRP A 176 -28.73 -13.20 18.77
C TRP A 176 -28.97 -12.83 17.30
N SER A 177 -28.02 -12.10 16.72
CA SER A 177 -27.92 -11.92 15.28
C SER A 177 -27.59 -13.24 14.59
N ASP A 178 -28.15 -13.42 13.39
CA ASP A 178 -27.94 -14.59 12.55
C ASP A 178 -26.63 -14.42 11.77
N ILE A 179 -25.65 -15.28 12.07
CA ILE A 179 -24.31 -15.21 11.45
C ILE A 179 -24.42 -15.43 9.95
N SER A 180 -25.16 -16.45 9.49
CA SER A 180 -25.29 -16.79 8.07
C SER A 180 -25.92 -15.65 7.27
N PHE A 181 -26.90 -14.96 7.85
CA PHE A 181 -27.50 -13.76 7.27
C PHE A 181 -26.48 -12.63 7.17
N CYS A 182 -25.72 -12.37 8.24
CA CYS A 182 -24.69 -11.33 8.24
C CYS A 182 -23.55 -11.64 7.25
N GLU A 183 -23.09 -12.90 7.17
CA GLU A 183 -22.07 -13.33 6.20
C GLU A 183 -22.54 -13.19 4.75
N LYS A 184 -23.81 -13.55 4.49
CA LYS A 184 -24.41 -13.40 3.15
C LYS A 184 -24.47 -11.95 2.69
N ASN A 185 -24.64 -11.02 3.64
CA ASN A 185 -24.64 -9.58 3.36
C ASN A 185 -23.26 -8.92 3.51
N GLU A 186 -22.21 -9.71 3.79
CA GLU A 186 -20.84 -9.22 4.03
C GLU A 186 -20.74 -8.24 5.23
N ASP A 187 -21.64 -8.37 6.20
CA ASP A 187 -21.69 -7.57 7.43
C ASP A 187 -20.65 -8.06 8.47
N TRP A 188 -19.36 -8.04 8.11
CA TRP A 188 -18.29 -8.70 8.87
C TRP A 188 -18.11 -8.18 10.30
N TYR A 189 -18.43 -6.90 10.57
CA TYR A 189 -18.44 -6.37 11.94
C TYR A 189 -19.51 -7.03 12.82
N MET A 190 -20.69 -7.30 12.25
CA MET A 190 -21.78 -7.97 12.97
C MET A 190 -21.38 -9.41 13.28
N VAL A 191 -20.82 -10.12 12.29
CA VAL A 191 -20.25 -11.46 12.46
C VAL A 191 -19.21 -11.49 13.57
N ALA A 192 -18.24 -10.57 13.52
CA ALA A 192 -17.17 -10.48 14.50
C ALA A 192 -17.69 -10.22 15.93
N LYS A 193 -18.70 -9.35 16.10
CA LYS A 193 -19.30 -9.07 17.42
C LYS A 193 -20.09 -10.26 17.97
N VAL A 194 -20.83 -10.99 17.13
CA VAL A 194 -21.51 -12.22 17.57
C VAL A 194 -20.48 -13.25 18.04
N ILE A 195 -19.44 -13.50 17.24
CA ILE A 195 -18.44 -14.53 17.56
C ILE A 195 -17.64 -14.14 18.81
N ALA A 196 -17.16 -12.89 18.90
CA ALA A 196 -16.37 -12.44 20.05
C ALA A 196 -17.17 -12.51 21.37
N GLU A 197 -18.45 -12.13 21.35
CA GLU A 197 -19.30 -12.20 22.54
C GLU A 197 -19.57 -13.65 22.95
N LYS A 198 -19.87 -14.55 21.98
CA LYS A 198 -20.00 -15.99 22.25
C LYS A 198 -18.71 -16.58 22.81
N THR A 199 -17.56 -16.25 22.22
CA THR A 199 -16.25 -16.68 22.70
C THR A 199 -16.03 -16.24 24.15
N ALA A 200 -16.43 -15.03 24.53
CA ALA A 200 -16.30 -14.55 25.91
C ALA A 200 -17.18 -15.33 26.89
N LEU A 201 -18.44 -15.60 26.52
CA LEU A 201 -19.38 -16.37 27.35
C LEU A 201 -18.94 -17.84 27.49
N GLU A 202 -18.53 -18.48 26.38
CA GLU A 202 -18.00 -19.84 26.39
C GLU A 202 -16.71 -19.95 27.23
N TYR A 203 -15.86 -18.92 27.19
CA TYR A 203 -14.66 -18.89 28.03
C TYR A 203 -15.02 -18.77 29.53
N ALA A 204 -16.05 -17.99 29.86
CA ALA A 204 -16.57 -17.87 31.22
C ALA A 204 -17.02 -19.23 31.76
N GLU A 205 -17.83 -19.95 30.97
CA GLU A 205 -18.34 -21.28 31.32
C GLU A 205 -17.20 -22.30 31.51
N LYS A 206 -16.17 -22.25 30.65
CA LYS A 206 -15.05 -23.20 30.69
C LYS A 206 -14.07 -22.96 31.83
N THR A 207 -13.86 -21.69 32.22
CA THR A 207 -12.77 -21.32 33.14
C THR A 207 -13.26 -20.87 34.51
N GLY A 208 -14.56 -20.57 34.65
CA GLY A 208 -15.12 -19.96 35.85
C GLY A 208 -14.76 -18.48 36.04
N LEU A 209 -14.07 -17.85 35.07
CA LEU A 209 -13.79 -16.41 35.11
C LEU A 209 -15.11 -15.62 35.06
N ASN A 210 -15.31 -14.68 35.99
CA ASN A 210 -16.52 -13.86 36.01
C ASN A 210 -16.50 -12.85 34.85
N ILE A 211 -17.23 -13.16 33.79
CA ILE A 211 -17.33 -12.33 32.58
C ILE A 211 -18.78 -11.86 32.42
N VAL A 212 -18.93 -10.55 32.26
CA VAL A 212 -20.19 -9.91 31.84
C VAL A 212 -19.98 -9.19 30.51
N THR A 213 -21.00 -9.24 29.66
CA THR A 213 -20.98 -8.59 28.34
C THR A 213 -22.02 -7.47 28.29
N ALA A 214 -21.62 -6.33 27.76
CA ALA A 214 -22.49 -5.18 27.55
C ALA A 214 -22.66 -4.93 26.05
N CYS A 215 -23.91 -4.79 25.60
CA CYS A 215 -24.29 -4.52 24.22
C CYS A 215 -24.82 -3.08 24.08
N PRO A 216 -23.94 -2.07 23.94
CA PRO A 216 -24.38 -0.71 23.66
C PRO A 216 -24.93 -0.59 22.23
N THR A 217 -25.92 0.29 22.08
CA THR A 217 -26.43 0.76 20.79
C THR A 217 -25.56 1.88 20.23
N MET A 218 -26.03 2.61 19.21
CA MET A 218 -25.27 3.70 18.62
C MET A 218 -25.00 4.79 19.68
N ALA A 219 -23.75 4.86 20.14
CA ALA A 219 -23.33 5.81 21.16
C ALA A 219 -23.10 7.20 20.53
N LEU A 220 -23.80 8.21 21.05
CA LEU A 220 -23.68 9.63 20.68
C LEU A 220 -23.41 10.47 21.94
N GLY A 221 -23.15 11.77 21.78
CA GLY A 221 -22.80 12.68 22.88
C GLY A 221 -21.50 13.44 22.65
N PRO A 222 -20.95 14.10 23.68
CA PRO A 222 -19.79 14.97 23.52
C PRO A 222 -18.50 14.19 23.20
N LEU A 223 -17.73 14.67 22.22
CA LEU A 223 -16.43 14.11 21.84
C LEU A 223 -15.30 14.67 22.72
N LEU A 224 -14.50 13.78 23.34
CA LEU A 224 -13.31 14.16 24.11
C LEU A 224 -12.06 14.41 23.23
N ARG A 225 -12.13 14.08 21.93
CA ARG A 225 -11.05 14.23 20.95
C ARG A 225 -11.56 14.76 19.61
N PRO A 226 -10.75 15.49 18.83
CA PRO A 226 -11.12 16.06 17.53
C PRO A 226 -11.07 15.02 16.39
N VAL A 227 -11.60 13.81 16.64
CA VAL A 227 -11.73 12.76 15.63
C VAL A 227 -13.17 12.27 15.64
N VAL A 228 -13.79 12.37 14.47
CA VAL A 228 -15.17 11.92 14.23
C VAL A 228 -15.16 10.40 14.09
N ASN A 229 -16.09 9.72 14.76
CA ASN A 229 -16.31 8.29 14.63
C ASN A 229 -17.57 8.00 13.78
N VAL A 230 -17.79 6.74 13.40
CA VAL A 230 -18.90 6.32 12.52
C VAL A 230 -20.28 6.83 13.00
N SER A 231 -20.58 6.77 14.31
CA SER A 231 -21.84 7.29 14.86
C SER A 231 -22.00 8.80 14.62
N HIS A 232 -20.90 9.56 14.77
CA HIS A 232 -20.90 11.01 14.58
C HIS A 232 -20.87 11.37 13.09
N GLU A 233 -20.25 10.56 12.23
CA GLU A 233 -20.34 10.70 10.77
C GLU A 233 -21.79 10.55 10.30
N PHE A 234 -22.53 9.57 10.85
CA PHE A 234 -23.96 9.40 10.57
C PHE A 234 -24.79 10.62 10.99
N LEU A 235 -24.57 11.16 12.19
CA LEU A 235 -25.30 12.36 12.64
C LEU A 235 -24.92 13.60 11.82
N ILE A 236 -23.64 13.78 11.46
CA ILE A 236 -23.18 14.88 10.60
C ILE A 236 -23.78 14.76 9.20
N TYR A 237 -23.85 13.54 8.65
CA TYR A 237 -24.48 13.27 7.35
C TYR A 237 -25.96 13.69 7.35
N ILE A 238 -26.69 13.37 8.42
CA ILE A 238 -28.08 13.82 8.61
C ILE A 238 -28.14 15.34 8.60
N ILE A 239 -27.33 16.03 9.41
CA ILE A 239 -27.37 17.50 9.55
C ILE A 239 -26.99 18.21 8.25
N LYS A 240 -26.01 17.68 7.48
CA LYS A 240 -25.53 18.30 6.24
C LYS A 240 -26.46 18.14 5.04
N GLY A 241 -27.52 17.34 5.14
CA GLY A 241 -28.47 17.18 4.05
C GLY A 241 -28.01 16.22 2.96
N GLY A 242 -27.37 15.11 3.35
CA GLY A 242 -26.79 14.13 2.43
C GLY A 242 -27.64 13.82 1.17
N PRO A 243 -26.99 13.47 0.04
CA PRO A 243 -27.63 13.50 -1.28
C PRO A 243 -28.68 12.40 -1.52
N THR A 244 -28.88 11.48 -0.57
CA THR A 244 -29.79 10.34 -0.70
C THR A 244 -30.89 10.41 0.35
N VAL A 245 -32.12 10.08 -0.05
CA VAL A 245 -33.24 9.95 0.87
C VAL A 245 -32.97 8.78 1.82
N MET A 246 -33.10 9.03 3.13
CA MET A 246 -32.93 8.04 4.17
C MET A 246 -34.24 7.26 4.37
N LYS A 247 -34.16 5.93 4.37
CA LYS A 247 -35.28 5.07 4.74
C LYS A 247 -35.72 5.34 6.18
N ASN A 248 -37.02 5.40 6.42
CA ASN A 248 -37.54 5.59 7.76
C ASN A 248 -37.51 4.27 8.54
N ILE A 249 -36.39 4.01 9.21
CA ILE A 249 -36.21 2.84 10.09
C ILE A 249 -36.03 3.27 11.54
N PRO A 250 -36.34 2.42 12.53
CA PRO A 250 -36.04 2.71 13.92
C PRO A 250 -34.53 2.67 14.17
N TRP A 251 -34.03 3.61 14.96
CA TRP A 251 -32.66 3.67 15.45
C TRP A 251 -32.66 3.60 16.96
N HIS A 252 -31.68 2.89 17.53
CA HIS A 252 -31.45 2.86 18.96
C HIS A 252 -30.21 3.67 19.30
N ILE A 253 -30.33 4.54 20.29
CA ILE A 253 -29.33 5.54 20.60
C ILE A 253 -29.11 5.57 22.11
N VAL A 254 -27.86 5.71 22.50
CA VAL A 254 -27.46 5.84 23.90
C VAL A 254 -26.44 6.96 24.03
N ASP A 255 -26.50 7.73 25.13
CA ASP A 255 -25.45 8.68 25.42
C ASP A 255 -24.18 7.94 25.87
N VAL A 256 -23.02 8.34 25.35
CA VAL A 256 -21.74 7.72 25.71
C VAL A 256 -21.45 7.74 27.22
N ARG A 257 -21.96 8.74 27.94
CA ARG A 257 -21.85 8.85 29.40
C ARG A 257 -22.72 7.78 30.08
N ASP A 258 -23.93 7.53 29.57
CA ASP A 258 -24.79 6.46 30.07
C ASP A 258 -24.18 5.07 29.83
N VAL A 259 -23.46 4.89 28.71
CA VAL A 259 -22.69 3.65 28.46
C VAL A 259 -21.57 3.49 29.49
N ALA A 260 -20.81 4.54 29.79
CA ALA A 260 -19.76 4.49 30.79
C ALA A 260 -20.32 4.14 32.18
N ASP A 261 -21.45 4.74 32.57
CA ASP A 261 -22.16 4.45 33.82
C ASP A 261 -22.65 2.99 33.86
N ALA A 262 -23.17 2.46 32.75
CA ALA A 262 -23.58 1.06 32.64
C ALA A 262 -22.40 0.10 32.82
N LEU A 263 -21.27 0.37 32.15
CA LEU A 263 -20.09 -0.48 32.23
C LEU A 263 -19.55 -0.53 33.67
N LEU A 264 -19.44 0.63 34.34
CA LEU A 264 -19.00 0.68 35.73
C LEU A 264 -19.97 -0.05 36.67
N LEU A 265 -21.28 0.15 36.52
CA LEU A 265 -22.29 -0.56 37.31
C LEU A 265 -22.17 -2.08 37.17
N LEU A 266 -22.00 -2.56 35.92
CA LEU A 266 -21.80 -3.98 35.64
C LEU A 266 -20.51 -4.52 36.24
N TYR A 267 -19.48 -3.70 36.45
CA TYR A 267 -18.30 -4.12 37.17
C TYR A 267 -18.56 -4.19 38.68
N GLU A 268 -19.10 -3.13 39.28
CA GLU A 268 -19.28 -2.98 40.74
C GLU A 268 -20.30 -3.94 41.35
N LYS A 269 -21.31 -4.38 40.59
CA LYS A 269 -22.40 -5.22 41.10
C LYS A 269 -22.07 -6.71 41.06
N GLU A 270 -21.87 -7.34 42.21
CA GLU A 270 -21.54 -8.78 42.29
C GLU A 270 -22.60 -9.66 41.60
N GLU A 271 -23.88 -9.29 41.72
CA GLU A 271 -25.01 -10.02 41.15
C GLU A 271 -25.10 -9.93 39.61
N SER A 272 -24.29 -9.08 38.96
CA SER A 272 -24.35 -8.93 37.52
C SER A 272 -23.74 -10.15 36.80
N THR A 273 -24.53 -10.87 36.01
CA THR A 273 -24.05 -12.03 35.23
C THR A 273 -24.57 -12.05 33.78
N GLY A 274 -23.79 -12.66 32.89
CA GLY A 274 -24.15 -12.86 31.49
C GLY A 274 -24.18 -11.58 30.65
N ARG A 275 -25.21 -11.44 29.82
CA ARG A 275 -25.35 -10.35 28.84
C ARG A 275 -26.23 -9.23 29.37
N TYR A 276 -25.99 -7.99 28.93
CA TYR A 276 -26.81 -6.82 29.23
C TYR A 276 -26.91 -5.90 28.01
N ILE A 277 -28.12 -5.45 27.68
CA ILE A 277 -28.34 -4.49 26.58
C ILE A 277 -28.38 -3.06 27.12
N CYS A 278 -27.70 -2.14 26.42
CA CYS A 278 -27.64 -0.72 26.75
C CYS A 278 -28.27 0.10 25.61
N ALA A 279 -29.60 0.17 25.64
CA ALA A 279 -30.48 0.72 24.59
C ALA A 279 -31.64 1.51 25.22
N PRO A 280 -31.38 2.64 25.89
CA PRO A 280 -32.40 3.35 26.65
C PRO A 280 -33.43 4.05 25.75
N HIS A 281 -33.02 4.46 24.56
CA HIS A 281 -33.83 5.24 23.63
C HIS A 281 -33.91 4.58 22.26
N HIS A 282 -35.08 4.70 21.63
CA HIS A 282 -35.26 4.41 20.22
C HIS A 282 -36.06 5.54 19.55
N ILE A 283 -35.75 5.83 18.30
CA ILE A 283 -36.37 6.92 17.53
C ILE A 283 -36.42 6.53 16.05
N SER A 284 -37.50 6.88 15.34
CA SER A 284 -37.54 6.68 13.89
C SER A 284 -36.60 7.67 13.19
N ALA A 285 -36.07 7.33 12.01
CA ALA A 285 -35.20 8.25 11.28
C ALA A 285 -35.92 9.57 10.95
N LYS A 286 -37.23 9.52 10.66
CA LYS A 286 -38.06 10.70 10.43
C LYS A 286 -38.20 11.56 11.68
N ASP A 287 -38.51 10.96 12.83
CA ASP A 287 -38.65 11.69 14.08
C ASP A 287 -37.31 12.30 14.53
N LEU A 288 -36.20 11.59 14.28
CA LEU A 288 -34.86 12.11 14.50
C LEU A 288 -34.61 13.37 13.67
N VAL A 289 -34.87 13.33 12.35
CA VAL A 289 -34.71 14.49 11.48
C VAL A 289 -35.60 15.65 11.94
N ASN A 290 -36.85 15.38 12.33
CA ASN A 290 -37.77 16.40 12.81
C ASN A 290 -37.33 17.04 14.13
N LEU A 291 -36.86 16.22 15.08
CA LEU A 291 -36.30 16.67 16.35
C LEU A 291 -35.10 17.60 16.12
N LEU A 292 -34.18 17.20 15.22
CA LEU A 292 -33.01 18.01 14.89
C LEU A 292 -33.41 19.32 14.19
N LYS A 293 -34.32 19.28 13.20
CA LYS A 293 -34.88 20.47 12.53
C LYS A 293 -35.51 21.44 13.52
N LYS A 294 -36.26 20.93 14.50
CA LYS A 294 -36.87 21.76 15.56
C LYS A 294 -35.80 22.40 16.46
N ALA A 295 -34.76 21.65 16.81
CA ALA A 295 -33.70 22.11 17.72
C ALA A 295 -32.72 23.09 17.08
N ARG A 296 -32.41 22.91 15.78
CA ARG A 296 -31.41 23.67 15.03
C ARG A 296 -31.89 23.91 13.58
N PRO A 297 -32.90 24.76 13.37
CA PRO A 297 -33.59 24.88 12.07
C PRO A 297 -32.72 25.36 10.92
N ASN A 298 -31.57 25.96 11.19
CA ASN A 298 -30.75 26.64 10.17
C ASN A 298 -29.84 25.70 9.36
N TYR A 299 -29.91 24.37 9.52
CA TYR A 299 -29.09 23.40 8.76
C TYR A 299 -29.89 22.66 7.68
N ASN A 300 -29.18 22.07 6.70
CA ASN A 300 -29.79 21.54 5.48
C ASN A 300 -30.66 20.28 5.68
N TYR A 301 -30.30 19.39 6.61
CA TYR A 301 -30.99 18.13 6.96
C TYR A 301 -31.36 17.16 5.83
N VAL A 302 -31.05 15.87 6.02
CA VAL A 302 -31.34 14.84 5.02
C VAL A 302 -32.85 14.64 4.87
N ASN A 303 -33.30 14.32 3.66
CA ASN A 303 -34.68 13.91 3.41
C ASN A 303 -34.89 12.48 3.92
N CYS A 304 -36.05 12.19 4.49
CA CYS A 304 -36.39 10.87 5.01
C CYS A 304 -37.77 10.44 4.49
N ASP A 305 -37.96 9.15 4.22
CA ASP A 305 -39.24 8.59 3.83
C ASP A 305 -40.33 8.86 4.89
N ASP A 306 -41.58 9.01 4.45
CA ASP A 306 -42.68 9.34 5.36
C ASP A 306 -43.14 8.16 6.21
N ASP A 307 -43.20 6.98 5.59
CA ASP A 307 -43.69 5.73 6.19
C ASP A 307 -42.52 4.87 6.69
N LEU A 308 -42.71 4.20 7.81
CA LEU A 308 -41.73 3.22 8.32
C LEU A 308 -41.48 2.12 7.28
N ASP A 309 -40.21 1.77 7.03
CA ASP A 309 -39.85 0.76 6.03
C ASP A 309 -40.46 -0.60 6.42
N PRO A 310 -41.40 -1.15 5.62
CA PRO A 310 -42.04 -2.42 5.90
C PRO A 310 -41.08 -3.61 5.72
N ASN A 311 -39.82 -3.41 5.33
CA ASN A 311 -38.79 -4.44 5.27
C ASN A 311 -37.74 -4.31 6.38
N SER A 312 -37.91 -3.36 7.30
CA SER A 312 -36.99 -3.22 8.44
C SER A 312 -37.00 -4.49 9.30
N ILE A 313 -35.81 -5.02 9.56
CA ILE A 313 -35.58 -6.13 10.51
C ILE A 313 -35.26 -5.62 11.92
N VAL A 314 -35.23 -4.29 12.08
CA VAL A 314 -34.94 -3.59 13.34
C VAL A 314 -36.18 -3.58 14.22
N THR A 315 -36.08 -4.18 15.40
CA THR A 315 -37.16 -4.22 16.41
C THR A 315 -36.70 -3.56 17.71
N PRO A 316 -37.62 -3.07 18.56
CA PRO A 316 -37.26 -2.46 19.85
C PRO A 316 -36.39 -3.39 20.71
N LEU A 317 -35.45 -2.80 21.44
CA LEU A 317 -34.55 -3.49 22.37
C LEU A 317 -34.94 -3.18 23.82
N MET A 318 -34.89 -4.19 24.68
CA MET A 318 -35.15 -4.04 26.12
C MET A 318 -33.84 -3.79 26.87
N SER A 319 -33.85 -2.87 27.84
CA SER A 319 -32.74 -2.67 28.80
C SER A 319 -33.19 -2.87 30.24
N GLU A 320 -34.31 -3.55 30.46
CA GLU A 320 -34.91 -3.72 31.79
C GLU A 320 -34.01 -4.49 32.75
N LYS A 321 -33.26 -5.48 32.25
CA LYS A 321 -32.26 -6.19 33.06
C LYS A 321 -31.20 -5.23 33.64
N LEU A 322 -30.71 -4.30 32.81
CA LEU A 322 -29.72 -3.29 33.21
C LEU A 322 -30.34 -2.21 34.11
N LYS A 323 -31.57 -1.76 33.83
CA LYS A 323 -32.30 -0.80 34.68
C LYS A 323 -32.61 -1.37 36.06
N ASN A 324 -33.04 -2.63 36.13
CA ASN A 324 -33.32 -3.34 37.39
C ASN A 324 -32.06 -3.52 38.26
N LEU A 325 -30.88 -3.56 37.63
CA LEU A 325 -29.58 -3.55 38.34
C LEU A 325 -29.24 -2.18 38.96
N GLY A 326 -29.99 -1.13 38.62
CA GLY A 326 -29.83 0.23 39.12
C GLY A 326 -29.32 1.24 38.11
N TRP A 327 -29.24 0.90 36.82
CA TRP A 327 -28.82 1.83 35.77
C TRP A 327 -29.87 2.91 35.51
N LYS A 328 -29.45 4.17 35.56
CA LYS A 328 -30.32 5.35 35.37
C LYS A 328 -29.81 6.17 34.18
N PRO A 329 -30.21 5.84 32.94
CA PRO A 329 -29.83 6.60 31.77
C PRO A 329 -30.51 7.98 31.77
N ARG A 330 -29.97 8.93 30.99
CA ARG A 330 -30.59 10.23 30.77
C ARG A 330 -32.00 10.07 30.19
N GLU A 331 -32.96 10.85 30.71
CA GLU A 331 -34.37 10.75 30.29
C GLU A 331 -34.63 11.35 28.90
N LYS A 332 -33.93 12.43 28.55
CA LYS A 332 -34.17 13.19 27.31
C LYS A 332 -33.11 12.90 26.26
N LEU A 333 -33.52 12.23 25.18
CA LEU A 333 -32.63 11.92 24.05
C LEU A 333 -32.14 13.19 23.33
N GLU A 334 -32.92 14.28 23.37
CA GLU A 334 -32.59 15.58 22.79
C GLU A 334 -31.25 16.12 23.29
N GLU A 335 -30.95 15.94 24.58
CA GLU A 335 -29.73 16.44 25.22
C GLU A 335 -28.48 15.81 24.58
N THR A 336 -28.53 14.51 24.28
CA THR A 336 -27.45 13.77 23.60
C THR A 336 -27.11 14.37 22.24
N PHE A 337 -28.13 14.74 21.45
CA PHE A 337 -27.92 15.34 20.14
C PHE A 337 -27.40 16.77 20.23
N LEU A 338 -27.97 17.57 21.13
CA LEU A 338 -27.56 18.96 21.33
C LEU A 338 -26.08 19.05 21.75
N ASP A 339 -25.65 18.22 22.69
CA ASP A 339 -24.24 18.15 23.12
C ASP A 339 -23.31 17.76 21.94
N SER A 340 -23.76 16.84 21.09
CA SER A 340 -23.03 16.42 19.89
C SER A 340 -22.91 17.57 18.87
N ILE A 341 -24.00 18.30 18.63
CA ILE A 341 -24.05 19.41 17.67
C ILE A 341 -23.22 20.59 18.14
N GLU A 342 -23.32 20.96 19.42
CA GLU A 342 -22.52 22.03 20.00
C GLU A 342 -21.02 21.76 19.82
N TYR A 343 -20.61 20.50 19.96
CA TYR A 343 -19.25 20.09 19.64
C TYR A 343 -18.91 20.31 18.15
N TYR A 344 -19.78 19.88 17.24
CA TYR A 344 -19.55 20.05 15.79
C TYR A 344 -19.44 21.52 15.38
N GLU A 345 -20.25 22.39 15.98
CA GLU A 345 -20.23 23.84 15.80
C GLU A 345 -18.87 24.41 16.24
N LYS A 346 -18.44 24.11 17.48
CA LYS A 346 -17.14 24.57 18.01
C LYS A 346 -15.96 24.04 17.20
N ALA A 347 -16.03 22.79 16.73
CA ALA A 347 -14.98 22.14 15.96
C ALA A 347 -15.01 22.49 14.45
N ARG A 348 -15.99 23.29 14.01
CA ARG A 348 -16.22 23.66 12.59
C ARG A 348 -16.44 22.45 11.67
N LEU A 349 -17.05 21.39 12.17
CA LEU A 349 -17.32 20.17 11.42
C LEU A 349 -18.56 20.29 10.50
N LEU A 350 -19.40 21.30 10.72
CA LEU A 350 -20.60 21.60 9.93
C LEU A 350 -20.36 22.64 8.82
N GLN A 351 -19.17 22.65 8.22
CA GLN A 351 -18.84 23.49 7.05
C GLN A 351 -18.91 22.69 5.73
N ASP A 352 -19.25 23.37 4.64
CA ASP A 352 -19.25 22.86 3.26
C ASP A 352 -17.82 22.81 2.68
N ILE A 353 -17.68 22.33 1.44
CA ILE A 353 -16.38 22.17 0.76
C ILE A 353 -15.69 23.53 0.52
N GLU A 354 -16.46 24.62 0.51
CA GLU A 354 -15.98 26.00 0.33
C GLU A 354 -15.71 26.70 1.68
N GLY A 355 -15.87 25.99 2.80
CA GLY A 355 -15.62 26.51 4.15
C GLY A 355 -16.76 27.34 4.73
N ARG A 356 -17.92 27.42 4.06
CA ARG A 356 -19.11 28.11 4.59
C ARG A 356 -19.91 27.18 5.50
N PRO A 357 -20.62 27.70 6.52
CA PRO A 357 -21.56 26.89 7.29
C PRO A 357 -22.57 26.18 6.38
N CYS A 358 -22.88 24.90 6.64
CA CYS A 358 -23.90 24.13 5.92
C CYS A 358 -25.32 24.60 6.28
N GLN A 359 -25.60 25.88 6.07
CA GLN A 359 -26.86 26.52 6.44
C GLN A 359 -27.86 26.49 5.29
N LEU A 360 -29.13 26.41 5.63
CA LEU A 360 -30.22 26.66 4.68
C LEU A 360 -30.05 28.08 4.13
N ALA A 361 -30.04 28.22 2.80
CA ALA A 361 -29.91 29.52 2.16
C ALA A 361 -31.09 30.42 2.57
N PRO A 362 -30.84 31.66 3.03
CA PRO A 362 -31.91 32.64 3.21
C PRO A 362 -32.44 33.00 1.82
N ASP A 363 -33.68 32.64 1.54
CA ASP A 363 -34.48 33.07 0.38
C ASP A 363 -33.93 32.73 -1.02
N SER A 364 -33.52 31.49 -1.23
CA SER A 364 -33.23 30.96 -2.57
C SER A 364 -34.45 30.25 -3.18
N PRO A 365 -34.82 30.49 -4.47
CA PRO A 365 -35.90 29.81 -5.21
C PRO A 365 -35.76 28.28 -5.34
N SER A 366 -34.68 27.70 -4.79
CA SER A 366 -34.35 26.27 -4.85
C SER A 366 -35.28 25.35 -4.06
N THR A 367 -36.30 25.88 -3.37
CA THR A 367 -37.39 25.09 -2.75
C THR A 367 -38.40 24.54 -3.77
N ALA A 368 -38.32 24.89 -5.06
CA ALA A 368 -39.24 24.40 -6.10
C ALA A 368 -38.82 23.07 -6.76
N ALA A 369 -37.54 22.67 -6.74
CA ALA A 369 -37.08 21.45 -7.42
C ALA A 369 -37.22 20.16 -6.57
N LEU A 370 -37.58 20.29 -5.29
CA LEU A 370 -37.78 19.19 -4.34
C LEU A 370 -39.26 18.71 -4.26
N ARG A 371 -40.14 19.17 -5.16
CA ARG A 371 -41.57 18.80 -5.18
C ARG A 371 -41.95 17.60 -6.07
N THR A 372 -40.99 16.86 -6.63
CA THR A 372 -41.30 15.65 -7.40
C THR A 372 -40.55 14.42 -6.89
N THR A 373 -40.78 14.08 -5.63
CA THR A 373 -40.67 12.70 -5.16
C THR A 373 -42.05 12.24 -4.71
N SER A 374 -42.58 11.21 -5.38
CA SER A 374 -43.50 10.18 -4.89
C SER A 374 -44.58 9.83 -5.90
N SER A 375 -44.30 8.80 -6.70
CA SER A 375 -45.36 7.88 -7.13
C SER A 375 -44.80 6.46 -7.13
N TYR A 376 -44.43 6.01 -5.93
CA TYR A 376 -44.23 4.61 -5.61
C TYR A 376 -45.60 3.95 -5.31
N LEU A 377 -46.57 4.05 -6.21
CA LEU A 377 -47.86 3.37 -6.10
C LEU A 377 -48.44 3.02 -7.48
N ARG A 378 -47.79 2.10 -8.22
CA ARG A 378 -48.44 1.30 -9.29
C ARG A 378 -47.61 0.14 -9.84
N ARG A 379 -47.08 -0.75 -8.98
CA ARG A 379 -47.00 -2.17 -9.35
C ARG A 379 -48.35 -2.80 -9.02
N ARG A 380 -49.31 -2.77 -9.97
CA ARG A 380 -50.50 -3.67 -10.13
C ARG A 380 -51.63 -2.95 -10.88
N ARG A 381 -51.60 -3.00 -12.22
CA ARG A 381 -52.76 -3.14 -13.12
C ARG A 381 -52.24 -3.02 -14.56
N LEU A 382 -52.70 -3.93 -15.42
CA LEU A 382 -52.38 -4.11 -16.85
C LEU A 382 -51.40 -5.26 -17.19
N GLN A 383 -51.62 -6.44 -16.62
CA GLN A 383 -51.93 -7.58 -17.48
C GLN A 383 -53.44 -7.57 -17.74
N ARG A 384 -53.85 -7.89 -18.97
CA ARG A 384 -55.20 -7.81 -19.56
C ARG A 384 -55.58 -6.43 -20.12
N HIS A 385 -55.23 -6.19 -21.37
CA HIS A 385 -56.17 -6.12 -22.50
C HIS A 385 -55.37 -6.17 -23.80
N GLY A 386 -55.54 -7.24 -24.58
CA GLY A 386 -55.09 -7.28 -25.96
C GLY A 386 -56.09 -6.59 -26.87
N ARG A 387 -55.61 -5.84 -27.87
CA ARG A 387 -56.08 -5.88 -29.26
C ARG A 387 -55.21 -4.99 -30.17
N ARG A 388 -54.81 -5.61 -31.28
CA ARG A 388 -54.24 -5.17 -32.55
C ARG A 388 -54.50 -3.70 -32.97
N CYS A 389 -53.50 -3.02 -33.54
CA CYS A 389 -53.34 -2.86 -35.01
C CYS A 389 -52.17 -1.92 -35.39
N ASN A 390 -51.34 -2.41 -36.30
CA ASN A 390 -50.68 -1.76 -37.45
C ASN A 390 -49.75 -0.53 -37.27
N GLY A 391 -48.45 -0.83 -37.24
CA GLY A 391 -47.54 -0.58 -38.37
C GLY A 391 -47.35 0.84 -38.88
N VAL A 392 -46.22 1.46 -38.49
CA VAL A 392 -45.36 2.19 -39.43
C VAL A 392 -43.91 1.83 -39.10
N ARG A 393 -43.22 1.25 -40.09
CA ARG A 393 -41.77 1.03 -40.07
C ARG A 393 -41.09 2.39 -40.14
N ASP A 394 -40.23 2.71 -39.18
CA ASP A 394 -39.13 3.65 -39.45
C ASP A 394 -37.80 3.09 -38.97
N ARG A 395 -36.78 3.39 -39.75
CA ARG A 395 -35.57 2.59 -39.96
C ARG A 395 -34.57 2.74 -38.81
N ARG A 396 -33.94 1.60 -38.51
CA ARG A 396 -32.73 1.37 -37.70
C ARG A 396 -31.77 2.57 -37.64
N ARG A 397 -31.49 3.06 -36.43
CA ARG A 397 -30.12 3.42 -36.00
C ARG A 397 -29.76 2.51 -34.82
N ARG A 398 -28.86 1.55 -35.06
CA ARG A 398 -28.26 0.74 -33.99
C ARG A 398 -27.22 1.63 -33.31
N VAL A 399 -27.46 2.02 -32.05
CA VAL A 399 -26.44 2.72 -31.25
C VAL A 399 -25.82 1.68 -30.33
N HIS A 400 -24.59 1.26 -30.65
CA HIS A 400 -23.77 0.41 -29.79
C HIS A 400 -23.15 1.32 -28.71
N ARG A 401 -23.51 1.12 -27.44
CA ARG A 401 -22.85 1.84 -26.32
C ARG A 401 -21.49 1.18 -26.06
N LEU A 402 -20.41 1.92 -26.31
CA LEU A 402 -19.04 1.52 -26.00
C LEU A 402 -18.71 1.92 -24.54
N VAL A 403 -18.31 0.96 -23.71
CA VAL A 403 -17.81 1.20 -22.35
C VAL A 403 -16.28 1.05 -22.38
N THR A 404 -15.55 2.13 -22.16
CA THR A 404 -14.09 2.10 -21.98
C THR A 404 -13.76 2.24 -20.49
N CYS A 405 -13.13 1.23 -19.91
CA CYS A 405 -12.64 1.28 -18.52
C CYS A 405 -11.12 1.53 -18.52
N GLU A 406 -10.64 2.56 -17.83
CA GLU A 406 -9.20 2.80 -17.65
C GLU A 406 -8.76 2.40 -16.23
N ALA A 407 -7.61 1.73 -16.12
CA ALA A 407 -6.95 1.46 -14.85
C ALA A 407 -6.03 2.64 -14.45
N ALA A 408 -6.60 3.74 -13.94
CA ALA A 408 -5.88 4.79 -13.19
C ALA A 408 -6.86 5.73 -12.43
N PRO A 409 -6.47 6.29 -11.26
CA PRO A 409 -7.32 7.19 -10.48
C PRO A 409 -7.40 8.59 -11.13
N LEU A 410 -8.59 9.00 -11.57
CA LEU A 410 -8.86 10.37 -12.04
C LEU A 410 -9.52 11.26 -10.97
N PRO A 411 -9.05 12.50 -10.72
CA PRO A 411 -9.79 13.53 -9.99
C PRO A 411 -10.73 14.31 -10.93
N ARG A 412 -11.93 14.63 -10.41
CA ARG A 412 -12.98 15.56 -10.87
C ARG A 412 -13.08 15.85 -12.38
N LEU A 413 -14.22 15.43 -12.95
CA LEU A 413 -14.77 15.81 -14.26
C LEU A 413 -15.04 17.31 -14.34
N HIS A 414 -13.99 18.11 -14.56
CA HIS A 414 -13.95 19.36 -15.32
C HIS A 414 -12.46 19.66 -15.56
N GLY A 415 -11.91 19.21 -16.71
CA GLY A 415 -10.56 19.57 -17.17
C GLY A 415 -9.53 18.47 -17.41
N ASP A 416 -9.91 17.20 -17.62
CA ASP A 416 -8.93 16.13 -17.89
C ASP A 416 -8.36 16.16 -19.33
N LYS A 417 -7.05 16.40 -19.47
CA LYS A 417 -6.33 16.45 -20.75
C LYS A 417 -6.22 15.07 -21.43
N LYS A 418 -6.29 13.96 -20.67
CA LYS A 418 -6.08 12.61 -21.20
C LYS A 418 -7.27 12.10 -22.00
N THR A 419 -8.49 12.25 -21.47
CA THR A 419 -9.74 11.81 -22.11
C THR A 419 -10.40 12.86 -23.01
N ALA A 420 -9.83 14.06 -23.08
CA ALA A 420 -10.35 15.17 -23.89
C ALA A 420 -10.54 14.85 -25.38
N HIS A 421 -9.70 13.97 -25.93
CA HIS A 421 -9.79 13.55 -27.33
C HIS A 421 -11.08 12.78 -27.64
N LEU A 422 -11.63 12.01 -26.69
CA LEU A 422 -12.86 11.24 -26.87
C LEU A 422 -14.10 12.12 -27.07
N ARG A 423 -14.11 13.31 -26.44
CA ARG A 423 -15.20 14.28 -26.59
C ARG A 423 -15.20 14.99 -27.94
N ARG A 424 -14.08 14.95 -28.66
CA ARG A 424 -13.91 15.55 -29.99
C ARG A 424 -14.28 14.59 -31.12
N LEU A 425 -14.62 13.34 -30.79
CA LEU A 425 -15.10 12.37 -31.78
C LEU A 425 -16.50 12.76 -32.27
N GLU A 426 -16.74 12.49 -33.55
CA GLU A 426 -18.03 12.75 -34.19
C GLU A 426 -19.15 12.03 -33.43
N ASN A 427 -20.24 12.73 -33.15
CA ASN A 427 -21.41 12.22 -32.42
C ASN A 427 -21.16 11.78 -30.96
N ALA A 428 -20.00 12.10 -30.37
CA ALA A 428 -19.67 11.73 -28.99
C ALA A 428 -20.61 12.37 -27.95
N ALA A 429 -21.01 13.63 -28.16
CA ALA A 429 -21.89 14.35 -27.23
C ALA A 429 -23.25 13.64 -27.03
N GLU A 430 -23.74 12.96 -28.06
CA GLU A 430 -25.03 12.25 -28.03
C GLU A 430 -24.88 10.77 -27.65
N ASN A 431 -23.77 10.14 -28.04
CA ASN A 431 -23.63 8.68 -28.01
C ASN A 431 -22.55 8.14 -27.06
N LEU A 432 -21.68 9.00 -26.51
CA LEU A 432 -20.62 8.59 -25.58
C LEU A 432 -20.94 9.02 -24.15
N ARG A 433 -20.85 8.07 -23.22
CA ARG A 433 -20.88 8.32 -21.78
C ARG A 433 -19.59 7.78 -21.16
N VAL A 434 -18.89 8.63 -20.43
CA VAL A 434 -17.64 8.25 -19.76
C VAL A 434 -17.93 8.04 -18.28
N PHE A 435 -17.57 6.86 -17.78
CA PHE A 435 -17.71 6.49 -16.38
C PHE A 435 -16.33 6.45 -15.72
N LYS A 436 -16.26 6.89 -14.46
CA LYS A 436 -15.08 6.63 -13.62
C LYS A 436 -15.31 5.28 -12.95
N ALA A 437 -14.53 4.27 -13.33
CA ALA A 437 -14.63 2.95 -12.77
C ALA A 437 -13.24 2.30 -12.69
N ASP A 438 -12.90 1.78 -11.52
CA ASP A 438 -11.71 0.96 -11.30
C ASP A 438 -12.08 -0.52 -11.54
N LEU A 439 -11.20 -1.30 -12.15
CA LEU A 439 -11.47 -2.73 -12.41
C LEU A 439 -11.72 -3.53 -11.13
N LEU A 440 -11.21 -3.09 -9.98
CA LEU A 440 -11.41 -3.73 -8.69
C LEU A 440 -12.65 -3.21 -7.95
N ASP A 441 -13.25 -2.12 -8.42
CA ASP A 441 -14.51 -1.58 -7.91
C ASP A 441 -15.68 -2.18 -8.70
N TYR A 442 -16.28 -3.23 -8.14
CA TYR A 442 -17.37 -3.95 -8.77
C TYR A 442 -18.59 -3.05 -9.01
N ASP A 443 -18.95 -2.18 -8.07
CA ASP A 443 -20.15 -1.34 -8.19
C ASP A 443 -19.99 -0.29 -9.27
N ALA A 444 -18.79 0.31 -9.37
CA ALA A 444 -18.48 1.22 -10.46
C ALA A 444 -18.49 0.51 -11.83
N MET A 445 -18.01 -0.73 -11.91
CA MET A 445 -18.07 -1.55 -13.12
C MET A 445 -19.50 -1.96 -13.47
N ALA A 446 -20.30 -2.37 -12.49
CA ALA A 446 -21.71 -2.71 -12.67
C ALA A 446 -22.51 -1.51 -13.17
N ALA A 447 -22.25 -0.32 -12.62
CA ALA A 447 -22.87 0.93 -13.09
C ALA A 447 -22.46 1.28 -14.53
N ALA A 448 -21.20 1.05 -14.90
CA ALA A 448 -20.71 1.31 -16.26
C ALA A 448 -21.30 0.32 -17.28
N VAL A 449 -21.50 -0.94 -16.91
CA VAL A 449 -22.04 -2.00 -17.77
C VAL A 449 -23.57 -1.97 -17.85
N ALA A 450 -24.25 -1.38 -16.86
CA ALA A 450 -25.70 -1.33 -16.79
C ALA A 450 -26.35 -0.77 -18.07
N GLY A 451 -27.26 -1.56 -18.66
CA GLY A 451 -27.98 -1.17 -19.88
C GLY A 451 -27.16 -1.27 -21.18
N CYS A 452 -25.98 -1.89 -21.14
CA CYS A 452 -25.22 -2.22 -22.34
C CYS A 452 -25.71 -3.54 -22.95
N GLN A 453 -25.67 -3.63 -24.29
CA GLN A 453 -25.99 -4.87 -25.00
C GLN A 453 -24.76 -5.76 -25.21
N GLY A 454 -23.57 -5.15 -25.20
CA GLY A 454 -22.28 -5.78 -25.42
C GLY A 454 -21.20 -5.11 -24.58
N VAL A 455 -20.14 -5.84 -24.26
CA VAL A 455 -18.99 -5.31 -23.54
C VAL A 455 -17.71 -5.65 -24.31
N PHE A 456 -16.86 -4.64 -24.52
CA PHE A 456 -15.51 -4.80 -25.06
C PHE A 456 -14.51 -4.59 -23.93
N HIS A 457 -13.98 -5.66 -23.36
CA HIS A 457 -13.04 -5.60 -22.26
C HIS A 457 -11.60 -5.46 -22.77
N VAL A 458 -11.14 -4.21 -22.85
CA VAL A 458 -9.79 -3.84 -23.32
C VAL A 458 -8.83 -3.56 -22.15
N ALA A 459 -9.37 -3.38 -20.95
CA ALA A 459 -8.61 -2.95 -19.78
C ALA A 459 -7.86 -4.13 -19.16
N THR A 460 -6.53 -4.05 -19.05
CA THR A 460 -5.75 -5.02 -18.27
C THR A 460 -4.58 -4.32 -17.60
N PRO A 461 -4.47 -4.36 -16.25
CA PRO A 461 -3.28 -3.88 -15.56
C PRO A 461 -2.10 -4.79 -15.92
N LEU A 462 -1.13 -4.25 -16.65
CA LEU A 462 0.03 -4.97 -17.19
C LEU A 462 1.02 -5.49 -16.12
N GLN A 463 0.85 -5.10 -14.85
CA GLN A 463 1.90 -5.24 -13.82
C GLN A 463 1.54 -6.16 -12.65
N MET A 464 0.29 -6.66 -12.54
CA MET A 464 -0.12 -7.48 -11.38
C MET A 464 -1.10 -8.59 -11.78
N LEU A 465 -0.71 -9.84 -11.51
CA LEU A 465 -1.48 -11.05 -11.86
C LEU A 465 -2.87 -11.07 -11.21
N GLY A 466 -2.96 -10.75 -9.91
CA GLY A 466 -4.22 -10.75 -9.15
C GLY A 466 -5.22 -9.71 -9.65
N PRO A 467 -4.86 -8.42 -9.72
CA PRO A 467 -5.73 -7.37 -10.24
C PRO A 467 -6.18 -7.57 -11.69
N ALA A 468 -5.37 -8.19 -12.56
CA ALA A 468 -5.76 -8.50 -13.93
C ALA A 468 -6.89 -9.54 -14.00
N VAL A 469 -6.80 -10.60 -13.20
CA VAL A 469 -7.80 -11.67 -13.14
C VAL A 469 -9.05 -11.22 -12.40
N THR A 470 -8.90 -10.58 -11.23
CA THR A 470 -10.02 -10.03 -10.45
C THR A 470 -10.76 -8.97 -11.25
N GLY A 471 -10.04 -8.07 -11.92
CA GLY A 471 -10.64 -7.04 -12.78
C GLY A 471 -11.44 -7.62 -13.94
N THR A 472 -10.87 -8.59 -14.66
CA THR A 472 -11.56 -9.29 -15.76
C THR A 472 -12.81 -10.02 -15.24
N THR A 473 -12.70 -10.67 -14.08
CA THR A 473 -13.82 -11.38 -13.45
C THR A 473 -14.93 -10.42 -13.02
N ASN A 474 -14.60 -9.24 -12.49
CA ASN A 474 -15.59 -8.22 -12.11
C ASN A 474 -16.39 -7.72 -13.31
N VAL A 475 -15.71 -7.47 -14.44
CA VAL A 475 -16.39 -7.06 -15.69
C VAL A 475 -17.33 -8.15 -16.19
N LEU A 476 -16.92 -9.43 -16.13
CA LEU A 476 -17.76 -10.56 -16.56
C LEU A 476 -18.95 -10.78 -15.62
N LYS A 477 -18.76 -10.63 -14.30
CA LYS A 477 -19.85 -10.65 -13.32
C LYS A 477 -20.85 -9.53 -13.55
N ALA A 478 -20.37 -8.31 -13.79
CA ALA A 478 -21.21 -7.16 -14.11
C ALA A 478 -21.98 -7.38 -15.42
N ALA A 479 -21.33 -7.93 -16.45
CA ALA A 479 -21.96 -8.27 -17.72
C ALA A 479 -23.04 -9.35 -17.58
N SER A 480 -22.76 -10.40 -16.79
CA SER A 480 -23.73 -11.45 -16.47
C SER A 480 -24.94 -10.89 -15.71
N ALA A 481 -24.71 -10.07 -14.68
CA ALA A 481 -25.77 -9.42 -13.91
C ALA A 481 -26.63 -8.47 -14.77
N ALA A 482 -26.01 -7.77 -15.72
CA ALA A 482 -26.69 -6.88 -16.66
C ALA A 482 -27.33 -7.61 -17.85
N SER A 483 -27.24 -8.95 -17.92
CA SER A 483 -27.74 -9.76 -19.04
C SER A 483 -27.20 -9.29 -20.40
N VAL A 484 -25.92 -8.92 -20.44
CA VAL A 484 -25.21 -8.54 -21.66
C VAL A 484 -25.21 -9.72 -22.63
N ARG A 485 -25.42 -9.44 -23.92
CA ARG A 485 -25.51 -10.49 -24.95
C ARG A 485 -24.18 -11.20 -25.18
N ARG A 486 -23.09 -10.43 -25.27
CA ARG A 486 -21.74 -10.95 -25.56
C ARG A 486 -20.66 -10.04 -25.00
N VAL A 487 -19.57 -10.65 -24.54
CA VAL A 487 -18.36 -9.95 -24.10
C VAL A 487 -17.19 -10.31 -25.02
N VAL A 488 -16.54 -9.31 -25.61
CA VAL A 488 -15.29 -9.45 -26.38
C VAL A 488 -14.12 -9.05 -25.47
N VAL A 489 -13.21 -9.97 -25.17
CA VAL A 489 -12.06 -9.76 -24.29
C VAL A 489 -10.78 -9.63 -25.11
N VAL A 490 -10.02 -8.54 -24.91
CA VAL A 490 -8.76 -8.30 -25.62
C VAL A 490 -7.58 -8.88 -24.82
N SER A 491 -7.03 -9.99 -25.35
CA SER A 491 -5.82 -10.64 -24.86
C SER A 491 -4.59 -10.14 -25.65
N SER A 492 -3.65 -11.01 -26.01
CA SER A 492 -2.43 -10.70 -26.77
C SER A 492 -1.86 -11.95 -27.44
N ILE A 493 -1.12 -11.80 -28.55
CA ILE A 493 -0.34 -12.91 -29.15
C ILE A 493 0.65 -13.55 -28.18
N VAL A 494 1.03 -12.84 -27.12
CA VAL A 494 1.91 -13.36 -26.07
C VAL A 494 1.28 -14.54 -25.30
N ALA A 495 -0.05 -14.71 -25.34
CA ALA A 495 -0.73 -15.89 -24.80
C ALA A 495 -0.66 -17.12 -25.74
N VAL A 496 -0.08 -16.95 -26.94
CA VAL A 496 0.07 -17.98 -27.98
C VAL A 496 1.55 -18.29 -28.26
N GLU A 497 2.44 -17.30 -28.11
CA GLU A 497 3.79 -17.33 -28.70
C GLU A 497 4.90 -18.03 -27.88
N ILE A 498 4.83 -18.02 -26.54
CA ILE A 498 5.98 -18.31 -25.67
C ILE A 498 6.02 -19.79 -25.30
N ASN A 499 7.03 -20.53 -25.73
CA ASN A 499 7.21 -21.96 -25.41
C ASN A 499 8.70 -22.28 -25.23
N PRO A 500 9.07 -23.28 -24.40
CA PRO A 500 10.45 -23.78 -24.33
C PRO A 500 10.84 -24.37 -25.70
N LYS A 501 12.15 -24.41 -26.00
CA LYS A 501 12.69 -24.72 -27.33
C LYS A 501 12.10 -26.01 -27.96
N ASP A 502 12.04 -25.98 -29.29
CA ASP A 502 11.56 -26.99 -30.26
C ASP A 502 10.09 -26.89 -30.70
N TRP A 503 9.64 -25.69 -31.12
CA TRP A 503 8.45 -25.61 -31.98
C TRP A 503 8.77 -26.23 -33.36
N PRO A 504 7.92 -27.11 -33.91
CA PRO A 504 8.20 -27.77 -35.18
C PRO A 504 8.47 -26.77 -36.31
N GLN A 505 9.62 -26.90 -36.98
CA GLN A 505 10.02 -26.01 -38.07
C GLN A 505 8.95 -26.04 -39.18
N GLY A 506 8.46 -24.86 -39.59
CA GLY A 506 7.44 -24.72 -40.63
C GLY A 506 5.98 -24.84 -40.18
N LYS A 507 5.67 -25.14 -38.90
CA LYS A 507 4.29 -25.11 -38.41
C LYS A 507 3.84 -23.70 -38.06
N VAL A 508 2.70 -23.29 -38.63
CA VAL A 508 2.00 -22.03 -38.28
C VAL A 508 1.19 -22.23 -36.99
N ARG A 509 1.17 -21.21 -36.13
CA ARG A 509 0.37 -21.18 -34.91
C ARG A 509 -1.05 -20.69 -35.17
N ASP A 510 -2.02 -21.37 -34.59
CA ASP A 510 -3.44 -21.05 -34.65
C ASP A 510 -4.03 -20.85 -33.23
N GLU A 511 -5.34 -20.65 -33.13
CA GLU A 511 -6.05 -20.39 -31.88
C GLU A 511 -6.03 -21.56 -30.87
N SER A 512 -5.59 -22.75 -31.27
CA SER A 512 -5.40 -23.89 -30.35
C SER A 512 -4.10 -23.77 -29.55
N CYS A 513 -3.17 -22.93 -29.99
CA CYS A 513 -1.84 -22.81 -29.41
C CYS A 513 -1.87 -21.93 -28.15
N TRP A 514 -1.21 -22.39 -27.09
CA TRP A 514 -1.04 -21.65 -25.85
C TRP A 514 0.45 -21.48 -25.54
N SER A 515 0.77 -20.37 -24.88
CA SER A 515 2.08 -20.18 -24.29
C SER A 515 2.28 -21.07 -23.07
N ASP A 516 3.45 -21.69 -22.98
CA ASP A 516 3.88 -22.53 -21.86
C ASP A 516 3.99 -21.70 -20.57
N ARG A 517 3.22 -22.09 -19.56
CA ARG A 517 3.15 -21.37 -18.28
C ARG A 517 4.41 -21.54 -17.44
N GLU A 518 5.01 -22.72 -17.46
CA GLU A 518 6.20 -23.02 -16.66
C GLU A 518 7.42 -22.32 -17.26
N PHE A 519 7.53 -22.29 -18.58
CA PHE A 519 8.54 -21.53 -19.29
C PHE A 519 8.34 -20.02 -19.13
N CYS A 520 7.11 -19.51 -19.27
CA CYS A 520 6.83 -18.10 -18.96
C CYS A 520 7.25 -17.71 -17.54
N ARG A 521 7.03 -18.61 -16.56
CA ARG A 521 7.49 -18.42 -15.17
C ARG A 521 9.00 -18.50 -15.04
N SER A 522 9.66 -19.43 -15.71
CA SER A 522 11.10 -19.69 -15.56
C SER A 522 11.99 -18.60 -16.14
N ILE A 523 11.51 -17.88 -17.16
CA ILE A 523 12.23 -16.77 -17.80
C ILE A 523 11.81 -15.39 -17.28
N GLU A 524 11.05 -15.34 -16.18
CA GLU A 524 10.49 -14.12 -15.56
C GLU A 524 9.77 -13.22 -16.58
N LEU A 525 9.22 -13.82 -17.65
CA LEU A 525 8.40 -13.14 -18.63
C LEU A 525 7.07 -12.80 -17.93
N VAL A 526 6.64 -11.53 -17.93
CA VAL A 526 5.32 -11.09 -17.43
C VAL A 526 4.24 -11.19 -18.52
N PRO A 527 3.85 -12.41 -18.99
CA PRO A 527 2.54 -12.57 -19.61
C PRO A 527 1.69 -13.64 -18.95
N GLY A 528 2.09 -14.17 -17.79
CA GLY A 528 1.22 -15.01 -16.97
C GLY A 528 -0.15 -14.35 -16.73
N GLY A 529 -0.19 -13.02 -16.57
CA GLY A 529 -1.43 -12.27 -16.42
C GLY A 529 -2.35 -12.31 -17.64
N LYS A 530 -1.82 -12.30 -18.88
CA LYS A 530 -2.63 -12.36 -20.10
C LYS A 530 -3.15 -13.78 -20.37
N ILE A 531 -2.31 -14.80 -20.17
CA ILE A 531 -2.70 -16.21 -20.27
C ILE A 531 -3.83 -16.52 -19.27
N ILE A 532 -3.61 -16.20 -17.99
CA ILE A 532 -4.56 -16.54 -16.91
C ILE A 532 -5.84 -15.72 -17.01
N SER A 533 -5.78 -14.44 -17.41
CA SER A 533 -6.99 -13.63 -17.59
C SER A 533 -7.84 -14.10 -18.77
N GLU A 534 -7.21 -14.51 -19.87
CA GLU A 534 -7.90 -15.06 -21.04
C GLU A 534 -8.61 -16.38 -20.70
N GLU A 535 -7.92 -17.29 -20.01
CA GLU A 535 -8.51 -18.56 -19.56
C GLU A 535 -9.62 -18.35 -18.54
N ALA A 536 -9.44 -17.46 -17.56
CA ALA A 536 -10.46 -17.14 -16.58
C ALA A 536 -11.73 -16.58 -17.23
N ALA A 537 -11.57 -15.79 -18.29
CA ALA A 537 -12.70 -15.25 -19.04
C ALA A 537 -13.47 -16.34 -19.79
N LEU A 538 -12.76 -17.23 -20.49
CA LEU A 538 -13.36 -18.36 -21.22
C LEU A 538 -14.07 -19.33 -20.26
N GLU A 539 -13.44 -19.67 -19.14
CA GLU A 539 -14.03 -20.57 -18.13
C GLU A 539 -15.25 -19.93 -17.45
N TYR A 540 -15.21 -18.63 -17.16
CA TYR A 540 -16.37 -17.93 -16.62
C TYR A 540 -17.55 -17.99 -17.59
N GLY A 541 -17.32 -17.74 -18.89
CA GLY A 541 -18.34 -17.86 -19.92
C GLY A 541 -18.94 -19.26 -19.96
N ARG A 542 -18.09 -20.31 -20.01
CA ARG A 542 -18.51 -21.71 -20.00
C ARG A 542 -19.36 -22.07 -18.78
N ARG A 543 -18.97 -21.60 -17.59
CA ARG A 543 -19.63 -21.91 -16.31
C ARG A 543 -20.97 -21.18 -16.14
N THR A 544 -21.08 -19.96 -16.65
CA THR A 544 -22.26 -19.10 -16.41
C THR A 544 -23.23 -19.03 -17.59
N GLY A 545 -22.83 -19.54 -18.76
CA GLY A 545 -23.59 -19.40 -19.99
C GLY A 545 -23.48 -18.00 -20.62
N LEU A 546 -22.64 -17.11 -20.09
CA LEU A 546 -22.33 -15.83 -20.71
C LEU A 546 -21.51 -16.07 -21.99
N ASP A 547 -21.92 -15.47 -23.10
CA ASP A 547 -21.21 -15.58 -24.38
C ASP A 547 -19.95 -14.71 -24.36
N VAL A 548 -18.78 -15.37 -24.30
CA VAL A 548 -17.47 -14.73 -24.20
C VAL A 548 -16.58 -15.16 -25.36
N VAL A 549 -16.03 -14.18 -26.07
CA VAL A 549 -15.04 -14.37 -27.15
C VAL A 549 -13.77 -13.60 -26.83
N THR A 550 -12.62 -14.13 -27.24
CA THR A 550 -11.30 -13.51 -26.98
C THR A 550 -10.59 -13.21 -28.30
N ILE A 551 -9.83 -12.11 -28.32
CA ILE A 551 -9.00 -11.69 -29.46
C ILE A 551 -7.55 -11.45 -29.01
N ASN A 552 -6.58 -11.96 -29.78
CA ASN A 552 -5.15 -11.92 -29.48
C ASN A 552 -4.43 -11.07 -30.55
N PRO A 553 -4.34 -9.74 -30.37
CA PRO A 553 -3.65 -8.85 -31.31
C PRO A 553 -2.13 -8.91 -31.20
N GLY A 554 -1.46 -8.70 -32.35
CA GLY A 554 -0.04 -8.40 -32.44
C GLY A 554 0.32 -6.96 -32.02
N LEU A 555 1.40 -6.41 -32.55
CA LEU A 555 1.70 -4.98 -32.44
C LEU A 555 0.62 -4.17 -33.16
N VAL A 556 0.08 -3.16 -32.47
CA VAL A 556 -1.02 -2.35 -32.99
C VAL A 556 -0.47 -1.01 -33.48
N PHE A 557 -0.42 -0.84 -34.80
CA PHE A 557 -0.02 0.38 -35.49
C PHE A 557 -1.24 1.12 -36.03
N GLY A 558 -1.06 2.31 -36.58
CA GLY A 558 -2.11 3.14 -37.17
C GLY A 558 -2.27 4.49 -36.47
N PRO A 559 -3.23 5.31 -36.92
CA PRO A 559 -3.40 6.67 -36.39
C PRO A 559 -3.81 6.65 -34.91
N LEU A 560 -3.07 7.38 -34.08
CA LEU A 560 -3.35 7.49 -32.64
C LEU A 560 -4.41 8.57 -32.37
N LEU A 561 -5.45 8.23 -31.61
CA LEU A 561 -6.47 9.21 -31.19
C LEU A 561 -6.06 9.99 -29.92
N GLN A 562 -5.18 9.40 -29.10
CA GLN A 562 -4.66 10.04 -27.89
C GLN A 562 -3.43 10.91 -28.18
N PRO A 563 -3.14 11.93 -27.34
CA PRO A 563 -1.99 12.82 -27.54
C PRO A 563 -0.63 12.22 -27.13
N THR A 564 -0.57 10.91 -26.83
CA THR A 564 0.63 10.21 -26.34
C THR A 564 0.92 8.98 -27.18
N VAL A 565 2.21 8.73 -27.47
CA VAL A 565 2.66 7.52 -28.18
C VAL A 565 2.40 6.28 -27.33
N ASN A 566 1.83 5.22 -27.94
CA ASN A 566 1.63 3.94 -27.26
C ASN A 566 2.86 3.03 -27.42
N ALA A 567 2.94 1.95 -26.62
CA ALA A 567 4.11 1.06 -26.62
C ALA A 567 4.42 0.45 -28.00
N SER A 568 3.40 0.09 -28.78
CA SER A 568 3.59 -0.44 -30.14
C SER A 568 4.18 0.61 -31.07
N SER A 569 3.62 1.82 -31.11
CA SER A 569 4.08 2.92 -31.98
C SER A 569 5.45 3.44 -31.57
N GLN A 570 5.82 3.32 -30.28
CA GLN A 570 7.17 3.63 -29.80
C GLN A 570 8.23 2.75 -30.48
N PHE A 571 7.89 1.51 -30.89
CA PHE A 571 8.76 0.68 -31.72
C PHE A 571 9.18 1.37 -33.00
N LEU A 572 8.16 1.85 -33.71
CA LEU A 572 8.31 2.42 -35.02
C LEU A 572 9.10 3.73 -34.93
N VAL A 573 8.78 4.56 -33.93
CA VAL A 573 9.50 5.83 -33.65
C VAL A 573 10.99 5.60 -33.44
N TYR A 574 11.38 4.56 -32.72
CA TYR A 574 12.81 4.27 -32.54
C TYR A 574 13.49 3.71 -33.77
N LEU A 575 12.82 2.84 -34.53
CA LEU A 575 13.42 2.31 -35.76
C LEU A 575 13.74 3.46 -36.72
N LEU A 576 12.91 4.51 -36.73
CA LEU A 576 13.14 5.75 -37.46
C LEU A 576 14.27 6.59 -36.84
N LYS A 577 14.28 6.79 -35.52
CA LYS A 577 15.29 7.63 -34.83
C LYS A 577 16.69 7.02 -34.73
N GLY A 578 16.88 5.76 -35.12
CA GLY A 578 18.20 5.13 -35.15
C GLY A 578 18.79 4.77 -33.80
N GLY A 579 17.94 4.42 -32.83
CA GLY A 579 18.33 4.22 -31.43
C GLY A 579 19.57 3.33 -31.20
N PRO A 580 20.33 3.58 -30.11
CA PRO A 580 21.71 3.10 -29.94
C PRO A 580 21.83 1.61 -29.55
N ASP A 581 20.71 0.90 -29.40
CA ASP A 581 20.68 -0.45 -28.82
C ASP A 581 20.65 -1.56 -29.89
N GLN A 582 21.17 -2.74 -29.54
CA GLN A 582 21.03 -3.93 -30.38
C GLN A 582 19.60 -4.47 -30.33
N VAL A 583 18.98 -4.65 -31.50
CA VAL A 583 17.63 -5.21 -31.67
C VAL A 583 17.73 -6.64 -32.21
N ARG A 584 16.94 -7.54 -31.64
CA ARG A 584 16.86 -8.93 -32.11
C ARG A 584 16.10 -9.01 -33.43
N ASN A 585 16.64 -9.71 -34.41
CA ASN A 585 15.96 -9.98 -35.68
C ASN A 585 14.86 -11.04 -35.51
N LYS A 586 13.74 -10.64 -34.90
CA LYS A 586 12.56 -11.49 -34.63
C LYS A 586 11.48 -11.22 -35.67
N LEU A 587 10.65 -12.23 -35.99
CA LEU A 587 9.38 -12.02 -36.68
C LEU A 587 8.40 -11.28 -35.77
N TRP A 588 7.87 -10.17 -36.26
CA TRP A 588 6.84 -9.37 -35.62
C TRP A 588 5.51 -9.52 -36.34
N HIS A 589 4.45 -9.60 -35.56
CA HIS A 589 3.07 -9.58 -36.06
C HIS A 589 2.50 -8.19 -35.86
N ILE A 590 1.97 -7.58 -36.92
CA ILE A 590 1.46 -6.21 -36.93
C ILE A 590 0.00 -6.20 -37.41
N VAL A 591 -0.83 -5.38 -36.76
CA VAL A 591 -2.21 -5.09 -37.16
C VAL A 591 -2.46 -3.58 -37.09
N ASP A 592 -3.25 -3.03 -38.03
CA ASP A 592 -3.74 -1.66 -37.94
C ASP A 592 -4.83 -1.55 -36.85
N VAL A 593 -4.83 -0.46 -36.08
CA VAL A 593 -5.78 -0.20 -34.99
C VAL A 593 -7.23 -0.16 -35.48
N ARG A 594 -7.45 0.29 -36.72
CA ARG A 594 -8.77 0.32 -37.37
C ARG A 594 -9.19 -1.10 -37.75
N ASP A 595 -8.28 -1.89 -38.32
CA ASP A 595 -8.55 -3.29 -38.65
C ASP A 595 -8.82 -4.13 -37.38
N LEU A 596 -8.10 -3.86 -36.29
CA LEU A 596 -8.34 -4.49 -35.00
C LEU A 596 -9.71 -4.10 -34.42
N ALA A 597 -10.10 -2.83 -34.52
CA ALA A 597 -11.43 -2.39 -34.10
C ALA A 597 -12.54 -3.05 -34.95
N ASP A 598 -12.34 -3.17 -36.26
CA ASP A 598 -13.23 -3.88 -37.17
C ASP A 598 -13.33 -5.37 -36.80
N ALA A 599 -12.20 -6.02 -36.45
CA ALA A 599 -12.17 -7.40 -35.96
C ALA A 599 -12.98 -7.57 -34.67
N MET A 600 -12.77 -6.67 -33.70
CA MET A 600 -13.50 -6.70 -32.43
C MET A 600 -15.00 -6.57 -32.66
N LEU A 601 -15.42 -5.62 -33.50
CA LEU A 601 -16.83 -5.44 -33.83
C LEU A 601 -17.42 -6.66 -34.53
N LEU A 602 -16.69 -7.24 -35.50
CA LEU A 602 -17.11 -8.45 -36.19
C LEU A 602 -17.34 -9.61 -35.21
N LEU A 603 -16.42 -9.83 -34.27
CA LEU A 603 -16.55 -10.87 -33.23
C LEU A 603 -17.75 -10.63 -32.30
N TYR A 604 -18.09 -9.37 -32.06
CA TYR A 604 -19.29 -9.03 -31.30
C TYR A 604 -20.58 -9.32 -32.08
N GLU A 605 -20.61 -9.00 -33.37
CA GLU A 605 -21.84 -9.04 -34.17
C GLU A 605 -22.17 -10.42 -34.75
N VAL A 606 -21.17 -11.19 -35.17
CA VAL A 606 -21.32 -12.47 -35.87
C VAL A 606 -21.62 -13.60 -34.89
N PRO A 607 -22.84 -14.17 -34.85
CA PRO A 607 -23.21 -15.18 -33.85
C PRO A 607 -22.28 -16.40 -33.83
N GLU A 608 -21.76 -16.79 -34.98
CA GLU A 608 -20.87 -17.94 -35.20
C GLU A 608 -19.47 -17.74 -34.58
N ALA A 609 -19.07 -16.49 -34.30
CA ALA A 609 -17.80 -16.20 -33.64
C ALA A 609 -17.80 -16.77 -32.22
N SER A 610 -16.84 -17.66 -31.93
CA SER A 610 -16.73 -18.36 -30.65
C SER A 610 -15.28 -18.66 -30.28
N GLY A 611 -14.99 -18.65 -28.97
CA GLY A 611 -13.66 -18.95 -28.43
C GLY A 611 -12.62 -17.87 -28.74
N ARG A 612 -11.38 -18.30 -28.99
CA ARG A 612 -10.20 -17.45 -29.23
C ARG A 612 -10.07 -17.07 -30.71
N HIS A 613 -9.44 -15.93 -30.99
CA HIS A 613 -9.18 -15.44 -32.36
C HIS A 613 -7.84 -14.69 -32.41
N ILE A 614 -6.93 -15.09 -33.29
CA ILE A 614 -5.65 -14.39 -33.47
C ILE A 614 -5.84 -13.23 -34.46
N CYS A 615 -5.31 -12.05 -34.13
CA CYS A 615 -5.37 -10.85 -34.97
C CYS A 615 -3.95 -10.34 -35.28
N ALA A 616 -3.36 -10.94 -36.31
CA ALA A 616 -1.96 -10.80 -36.72
C ALA A 616 -1.86 -10.92 -38.26
N PRO A 617 -2.40 -9.95 -39.02
CA PRO A 617 -2.50 -10.04 -40.48
C PRO A 617 -1.15 -9.91 -41.20
N HIS A 618 -0.22 -9.14 -40.65
CA HIS A 618 1.10 -8.93 -41.24
C HIS A 618 2.17 -9.58 -40.38
N VAL A 619 3.11 -10.28 -41.03
CA VAL A 619 4.31 -10.84 -40.40
C VAL A 619 5.53 -10.29 -41.13
N ILE A 620 6.47 -9.73 -40.38
CA ILE A 620 7.66 -9.10 -40.96
C ILE A 620 8.85 -9.23 -40.00
N SER A 621 10.06 -9.44 -40.52
CA SER A 621 11.27 -9.40 -39.69
C SER A 621 11.67 -7.96 -39.37
N VAL A 622 12.49 -7.75 -38.34
CA VAL A 622 13.01 -6.40 -38.03
C VAL A 622 13.83 -5.85 -39.20
N ARG A 623 14.62 -6.71 -39.86
CA ARG A 623 15.45 -6.30 -41.00
C ARG A 623 14.59 -5.85 -42.19
N ASP A 624 13.58 -6.65 -42.54
CA ASP A 624 12.67 -6.32 -43.64
C ASP A 624 11.82 -5.08 -43.32
N LEU A 625 11.42 -4.89 -42.05
CA LEU A 625 10.71 -3.70 -41.61
C LEU A 625 11.58 -2.45 -41.75
N VAL A 626 12.86 -2.52 -41.41
CA VAL A 626 13.80 -1.39 -41.58
C VAL A 626 14.06 -1.11 -43.06
N ASP A 627 14.23 -2.13 -43.89
CA ASP A 627 14.39 -1.94 -45.34
C ASP A 627 13.12 -1.34 -45.98
N LEU A 628 11.92 -1.73 -45.52
CA LEU A 628 10.66 -1.12 -45.91
C LEU A 628 10.55 0.35 -45.46
N LEU A 629 10.95 0.65 -44.23
CA LEU A 629 10.94 2.04 -43.74
C LEU A 629 11.91 2.93 -44.53
N ARG A 630 13.10 2.43 -44.88
CA ARG A 630 14.08 3.15 -45.72
C ARG A 630 13.58 3.40 -47.14
N SER A 631 12.80 2.48 -47.71
CA SER A 631 12.23 2.67 -49.05
C SER A 631 11.07 3.66 -49.04
N MET A 632 10.30 3.71 -47.95
CA MET A 632 9.18 4.64 -47.79
C MET A 632 9.61 6.07 -47.42
N TYR A 633 10.71 6.21 -46.66
CA TYR A 633 11.22 7.50 -46.15
C TYR A 633 12.72 7.67 -46.41
N PRO A 634 13.17 7.67 -47.67
CA PRO A 634 14.59 7.79 -48.00
C PRO A 634 15.14 9.13 -47.48
N ASP A 635 16.26 9.08 -46.75
CA ASP A 635 17.00 10.24 -46.22
C ASP A 635 16.26 11.15 -45.20
N ASP A 636 14.99 10.87 -44.90
CA ASP A 636 14.20 11.63 -43.91
C ASP A 636 14.63 11.37 -42.46
N TYR A 637 15.20 10.18 -42.19
CA TYR A 637 15.52 9.71 -40.85
C TYR A 637 16.84 8.92 -40.80
N PRO A 638 17.54 8.89 -39.64
CA PRO A 638 18.81 8.18 -39.51
C PRO A 638 18.67 6.64 -39.61
N PHE A 639 17.53 6.09 -39.19
CA PHE A 639 17.23 4.66 -39.06
C PHE A 639 18.22 3.87 -38.18
N ILE A 640 17.78 2.72 -37.66
CA ILE A 640 18.71 1.79 -37.01
C ILE A 640 19.68 1.20 -38.05
N THR A 641 20.93 1.01 -37.65
CA THR A 641 21.98 0.43 -38.50
C THR A 641 21.78 -1.09 -38.64
N LYS A 642 22.26 -1.67 -39.75
CA LYS A 642 22.11 -3.12 -39.99
C LYS A 642 22.92 -3.94 -38.99
N GLU A 643 24.04 -3.38 -38.52
CA GLU A 643 24.95 -3.97 -37.53
C GLU A 643 24.32 -4.06 -36.14
N SER A 644 23.35 -3.18 -35.84
CA SER A 644 22.58 -3.22 -34.59
C SER A 644 21.46 -4.27 -34.61
N ILE A 645 21.25 -4.99 -35.72
CA ILE A 645 20.21 -6.03 -35.83
C ILE A 645 20.86 -7.43 -35.74
N CYS A 646 20.71 -8.11 -34.61
CA CYS A 646 21.35 -9.40 -34.35
C CYS A 646 20.46 -10.59 -34.73
N ASP A 647 21.01 -11.55 -35.48
CA ASP A 647 20.29 -12.74 -35.93
C ASP A 647 20.06 -13.76 -34.79
N ARG A 648 18.83 -14.29 -34.70
CA ARG A 648 18.40 -15.37 -33.80
C ARG A 648 17.21 -16.13 -34.40
N ASP A 649 16.90 -17.30 -33.83
CA ASP A 649 15.74 -18.12 -34.19
C ASP A 649 14.45 -17.29 -34.23
N HIS A 650 13.72 -17.39 -35.34
CA HIS A 650 12.42 -16.75 -35.50
C HIS A 650 11.33 -17.56 -34.79
N PRO A 651 10.40 -16.91 -34.06
CA PRO A 651 9.19 -17.58 -33.61
C PRO A 651 8.38 -18.03 -34.83
N ALA A 652 7.66 -19.15 -34.71
CA ALA A 652 6.77 -19.59 -35.77
C ALA A 652 5.71 -18.51 -36.11
N PRO A 653 5.39 -18.31 -37.40
CA PRO A 653 4.34 -17.38 -37.81
C PRO A 653 2.98 -17.82 -37.25
N MET A 654 2.05 -16.86 -37.13
CA MET A 654 0.68 -17.09 -36.68
C MET A 654 -0.28 -16.82 -37.83
N THR A 655 -1.45 -17.45 -37.81
CA THR A 655 -2.51 -17.19 -38.80
C THR A 655 -3.69 -16.44 -38.19
N SER A 656 -4.31 -15.58 -39.01
CA SER A 656 -5.60 -14.93 -38.71
C SER A 656 -6.74 -15.52 -39.55
N ASP A 657 -6.58 -16.72 -40.10
CA ASP A 657 -7.55 -17.33 -41.02
C ASP A 657 -8.93 -17.53 -40.40
N LYS A 658 -9.00 -17.75 -39.08
CA LYS A 658 -10.28 -17.84 -38.36
C LYS A 658 -11.06 -16.52 -38.45
N LEU A 659 -10.39 -15.37 -38.30
CA LEU A 659 -11.01 -14.07 -38.51
C LEU A 659 -11.38 -13.83 -39.98
N LYS A 660 -10.48 -14.18 -40.92
CA LYS A 660 -10.75 -14.02 -42.36
C LYS A 660 -11.95 -14.83 -42.83
N LYS A 661 -12.15 -16.04 -42.30
CA LYS A 661 -13.33 -16.88 -42.57
C LYS A 661 -14.64 -16.26 -42.08
N LEU A 662 -14.59 -15.35 -41.11
CA LEU A 662 -15.75 -14.57 -40.65
C LEU A 662 -16.00 -13.33 -41.52
N GLY A 663 -15.20 -13.09 -42.57
CA GLY A 663 -15.31 -11.93 -43.45
C GLY A 663 -14.44 -10.73 -43.04
N TRP A 664 -13.50 -10.92 -42.12
CA TRP A 664 -12.56 -9.87 -41.75
C TRP A 664 -11.52 -9.64 -42.86
N SER A 665 -11.21 -8.38 -43.11
CA SER A 665 -10.17 -7.95 -44.05
C SER A 665 -9.26 -6.91 -43.38
N CYS A 666 -8.04 -6.78 -43.89
CA CYS A 666 -7.03 -5.86 -43.34
C CYS A 666 -6.43 -5.00 -44.45
N ARG A 667 -5.94 -3.82 -44.06
CA ARG A 667 -5.25 -2.88 -44.93
C ARG A 667 -3.84 -3.38 -45.29
N PRO A 668 -3.19 -2.80 -46.31
CA PRO A 668 -1.77 -3.04 -46.56
C PRO A 668 -0.88 -2.57 -45.39
N LEU A 669 0.26 -3.22 -45.20
CA LEU A 669 1.21 -2.87 -44.13
C LEU A 669 1.81 -1.47 -44.38
N GLU A 670 2.06 -1.13 -45.64
CA GLU A 670 2.59 0.16 -46.08
C GLU A 670 1.65 1.31 -45.70
N GLU A 671 0.35 1.15 -45.92
CA GLU A 671 -0.66 2.13 -45.50
C GLU A 671 -0.66 2.31 -43.97
N THR A 672 -0.61 1.20 -43.24
CA THR A 672 -0.56 1.18 -41.76
C THR A 672 0.66 1.93 -41.23
N ILE A 673 1.84 1.68 -41.83
CA ILE A 673 3.09 2.37 -41.48
C ILE A 673 2.99 3.86 -41.83
N ALA A 674 2.53 4.19 -43.04
CA ALA A 674 2.39 5.56 -43.51
C ALA A 674 1.55 6.42 -42.57
N ASP A 675 0.38 5.91 -42.17
CA ASP A 675 -0.52 6.64 -41.27
C ASP A 675 0.07 6.81 -39.86
N THR A 676 0.79 5.80 -39.37
CA THR A 676 1.47 5.85 -38.06
C THR A 676 2.56 6.91 -38.05
N VAL A 677 3.45 6.89 -39.05
CA VAL A 677 4.56 7.85 -39.17
C VAL A 677 4.03 9.26 -39.41
N GLY A 678 3.05 9.42 -40.30
CA GLY A 678 2.43 10.71 -40.57
C GLY A 678 1.78 11.32 -39.32
N PHE A 679 1.17 10.51 -38.46
CA PHE A 679 0.73 10.98 -37.14
C PHE A 679 1.90 11.42 -36.26
N CYS A 680 2.94 10.58 -36.14
CA CYS A 680 4.10 10.88 -35.32
C CYS A 680 4.82 12.18 -35.73
N GLN A 681 4.90 12.45 -37.03
CA GLN A 681 5.41 13.71 -37.58
C GLN A 681 4.56 14.90 -37.12
N ARG A 682 3.25 14.87 -37.38
CA ARG A 682 2.33 15.99 -37.03
C ARG A 682 2.24 16.26 -35.53
N ALA A 683 2.44 15.23 -34.71
CA ALA A 683 2.44 15.33 -33.26
C ALA A 683 3.80 15.71 -32.65
N GLY A 684 4.83 15.93 -33.49
CA GLY A 684 6.16 16.35 -33.06
C GLY A 684 7.04 15.25 -32.45
N PHE A 685 6.64 13.97 -32.58
CA PHE A 685 7.39 12.85 -31.98
C PHE A 685 8.69 12.50 -32.72
N LEU A 686 8.92 13.10 -33.90
CA LEU A 686 10.08 12.85 -34.76
C LEU A 686 10.94 14.11 -35.00
N GLU A 687 10.62 15.26 -34.37
CA GLU A 687 11.31 16.56 -34.60
C GLU A 687 12.77 16.60 -34.14
N ASP A 688 13.14 15.71 -33.23
CA ASP A 688 14.48 15.52 -32.66
C ASP A 688 15.28 14.41 -33.37
N ALA A 689 14.75 13.82 -34.45
CA ALA A 689 15.47 12.81 -35.23
C ALA A 689 16.80 13.41 -35.76
N GLY A 690 17.93 12.80 -35.39
CA GLY A 690 19.27 13.27 -35.76
C GLY A 690 19.98 14.19 -34.76
N ARG A 691 19.37 14.54 -33.61
CA ARG A 691 20.06 15.24 -32.49
C ARG A 691 20.62 14.22 -31.49
N GLU A 692 21.72 14.55 -30.79
CA GLU A 692 22.49 13.66 -29.87
C GLU A 692 21.73 13.07 -28.66
N THR A 693 20.40 13.16 -28.62
CA THR A 693 19.55 12.53 -27.60
C THR A 693 19.13 11.13 -28.05
N PRO A 694 19.62 10.05 -27.40
CA PRO A 694 19.29 8.68 -27.82
C PRO A 694 17.82 8.34 -27.57
N CYS A 695 17.14 7.86 -28.61
CA CYS A 695 15.84 7.22 -28.50
C CYS A 695 16.05 5.74 -28.18
N HIS A 696 15.58 5.26 -27.03
CA HIS A 696 15.65 3.85 -26.63
C HIS A 696 14.29 3.16 -26.81
N ILE A 697 14.24 1.89 -27.24
CA ILE A 697 13.05 1.04 -27.01
C ILE A 697 13.41 -0.07 -26.06
N ASN A 698 12.57 -0.23 -25.05
CA ASN A 698 12.47 -1.48 -24.32
C ASN A 698 11.57 -2.46 -25.09
N PHE A 699 12.10 -3.16 -26.11
CA PHE A 699 11.43 -4.34 -26.69
C PHE A 699 11.63 -5.61 -25.86
N GLU A 700 12.53 -5.55 -24.88
CA GLU A 700 12.54 -6.49 -23.78
C GLU A 700 11.41 -6.10 -22.83
N TYR A 701 10.17 -6.41 -23.23
CA TYR A 701 9.03 -6.34 -22.31
C TYR A 701 9.15 -7.36 -21.18
N THR A 702 10.26 -8.10 -21.13
CA THR A 702 10.59 -9.07 -20.12
C THR A 702 12.10 -9.11 -19.91
N SER A 703 12.46 -8.87 -18.65
CA SER A 703 13.82 -8.81 -18.10
C SER A 703 14.67 -7.58 -18.48
N LYS A 704 14.08 -6.37 -18.41
CA LYS A 704 14.58 -5.17 -17.68
C LYS A 704 14.11 -3.86 -18.33
N MET A 705 13.83 -2.85 -17.50
CA MET A 705 13.73 -1.44 -17.93
C MET A 705 14.91 -0.63 -17.40
N PRO A 706 15.35 0.39 -18.15
CA PRO A 706 15.69 1.71 -17.64
C PRO A 706 14.63 2.77 -18.05
N ALA A 707 14.78 3.96 -17.49
CA ALA A 707 13.73 4.90 -17.11
C ALA A 707 12.99 5.69 -18.23
N ALA A 708 11.68 5.83 -18.01
CA ALA A 708 10.82 7.02 -18.17
C ALA A 708 10.79 7.82 -19.49
N ALA A 709 9.62 7.83 -20.14
CA ALA A 709 9.06 9.03 -20.76
C ALA A 709 7.52 9.10 -20.63
N ALA A 710 7.04 10.28 -20.23
CA ALA A 710 5.67 10.82 -20.32
C ALA A 710 4.51 10.12 -19.57
N ALA A 711 4.46 10.32 -18.25
CA ALA A 711 3.20 10.37 -17.49
C ALA A 711 3.26 11.54 -16.51
N GLY A 712 2.33 12.49 -16.62
CA GLY A 712 2.31 13.72 -15.85
C GLY A 712 2.11 13.51 -14.35
N ASN A 713 3.07 14.02 -13.57
CA ASN A 713 3.04 14.43 -12.15
C ASN A 713 1.99 13.82 -11.20
N ALA A 714 2.14 12.54 -10.88
CA ALA A 714 2.15 12.15 -9.47
C ALA A 714 3.61 12.15 -9.03
N GLU A 715 3.97 12.91 -7.99
CA GLU A 715 5.36 13.04 -7.53
C GLU A 715 5.98 11.64 -7.29
N ARG A 716 7.09 11.34 -7.97
CA ARG A 716 7.86 10.10 -7.80
C ARG A 716 8.62 10.14 -6.47
N ALA A 717 7.92 10.05 -5.34
CA ALA A 717 8.52 10.21 -4.01
C ALA A 717 9.11 8.90 -3.46
N VAL A 718 10.33 8.92 -2.93
CA VAL A 718 10.99 7.75 -2.30
C VAL A 718 11.63 8.15 -0.97
N CYS A 719 11.65 7.24 0.00
CA CYS A 719 12.29 7.48 1.28
C CYS A 719 13.69 6.84 1.33
N VAL A 720 14.69 7.57 1.81
CA VAL A 720 16.05 7.07 2.05
C VAL A 720 16.35 7.22 3.54
N THR A 721 16.51 6.12 4.26
CA THR A 721 16.80 6.18 5.69
C THR A 721 18.28 6.45 5.94
N GLY A 722 18.61 7.37 6.85
CA GLY A 722 20.00 7.71 7.15
C GLY A 722 20.67 8.47 6.00
N ALA A 723 19.94 9.41 5.39
CA ALA A 723 20.30 10.15 4.18
C ALA A 723 21.67 10.85 4.25
N GLY A 724 22.15 11.22 5.44
CA GLY A 724 23.47 11.82 5.63
C GLY A 724 24.64 10.83 5.68
N GLY A 725 24.39 9.52 5.59
CA GLY A 725 25.44 8.50 5.48
C GLY A 725 26.10 8.50 4.10
N TYR A 726 27.26 7.86 3.99
CA TYR A 726 28.09 7.84 2.77
C TYR A 726 27.31 7.34 1.53
N VAL A 727 26.95 6.05 1.53
CA VAL A 727 26.14 5.40 0.47
C VAL A 727 24.79 6.10 0.27
N ALA A 728 24.16 6.51 1.38
CA ALA A 728 22.85 7.16 1.33
C ALA A 728 22.90 8.54 0.64
N SER A 729 24.00 9.28 0.79
CA SER A 729 24.17 10.60 0.16
C SER A 729 24.31 10.49 -1.36
N TRP A 730 25.07 9.50 -1.85
CA TRP A 730 25.16 9.20 -3.28
C TRP A 730 23.83 8.75 -3.85
N LEU A 731 23.12 7.89 -3.12
CA LEU A 731 21.77 7.47 -3.49
C LEU A 731 20.80 8.66 -3.56
N VAL A 732 20.82 9.57 -2.59
CA VAL A 732 20.00 10.80 -2.60
C VAL A 732 20.33 11.66 -3.82
N LYS A 733 21.62 11.94 -4.08
CA LYS A 733 22.07 12.70 -5.25
C LYS A 733 21.57 12.10 -6.56
N LEU A 734 21.67 10.78 -6.69
CA LEU A 734 21.24 10.05 -7.88
C LEU A 734 19.72 10.03 -8.06
N LEU A 735 18.94 9.90 -6.98
CA LEU A 735 17.48 9.94 -7.04
C LEU A 735 16.99 11.34 -7.44
N LEU A 736 17.60 12.39 -6.89
CA LEU A 736 17.29 13.77 -7.25
C LEU A 736 17.61 14.06 -8.73
N SER A 737 18.76 13.61 -9.24
CA SER A 737 19.13 13.79 -10.66
C SER A 737 18.20 13.03 -11.61
N ARG A 738 17.62 11.91 -11.16
CA ARG A 738 16.57 11.17 -11.89
C ARG A 738 15.16 11.72 -11.68
N GLY A 739 15.04 12.88 -11.03
CA GLY A 739 13.79 13.62 -10.88
C GLY A 739 12.85 13.10 -9.79
N TYR A 740 13.31 12.22 -8.90
CA TYR A 740 12.53 11.77 -7.75
C TYR A 740 12.43 12.85 -6.68
N THR A 741 11.29 12.89 -5.99
CA THR A 741 11.19 13.58 -4.70
C THR A 741 11.79 12.64 -3.64
N VAL A 742 12.75 13.10 -2.86
CA VAL A 742 13.45 12.28 -1.88
C VAL A 742 13.07 12.70 -0.47
N HIS A 743 12.51 11.79 0.30
CA HIS A 743 12.32 11.93 1.74
C HIS A 743 13.55 11.33 2.45
N GLY A 744 14.48 12.18 2.87
CA GLY A 744 15.70 11.72 3.55
C GLY A 744 15.54 11.76 5.06
N THR A 745 15.79 10.65 5.77
CA THR A 745 15.79 10.67 7.24
C THR A 745 17.17 10.96 7.81
N VAL A 746 17.21 11.82 8.83
CA VAL A 746 18.41 12.16 9.59
C VAL A 746 18.06 12.24 11.08
N ARG A 747 19.00 11.95 11.98
CA ARG A 747 18.73 12.00 13.44
C ARG A 747 18.60 13.43 13.97
N ASP A 748 19.33 14.36 13.36
CA ASP A 748 19.35 15.78 13.69
C ASP A 748 19.38 16.58 12.39
N LEU A 749 18.41 17.50 12.24
CA LEU A 749 18.28 18.38 11.08
C LEU A 749 19.29 19.54 11.09
N SER A 750 19.93 19.79 12.23
CA SER A 750 20.94 20.83 12.43
C SER A 750 22.39 20.31 12.30
N ASP A 751 22.56 19.00 12.11
CA ASP A 751 23.89 18.38 12.00
C ASP A 751 24.61 18.87 10.74
N ARG A 752 25.81 19.46 10.91
CA ARG A 752 26.69 19.91 9.83
C ARG A 752 27.03 18.77 8.86
N LYS A 753 27.00 17.51 9.32
CA LYS A 753 27.20 16.31 8.48
C LYS A 753 26.13 16.10 7.42
N THR A 754 25.02 16.82 7.45
CA THR A 754 23.91 16.71 6.49
C THR A 754 23.82 17.92 5.55
N ALA A 755 24.71 18.91 5.72
CA ALA A 755 24.66 20.18 4.99
C ALA A 755 24.87 19.99 3.48
N HIS A 756 25.72 19.04 3.08
CA HIS A 756 26.02 18.73 1.67
C HIS A 756 24.78 18.24 0.91
N LEU A 757 23.81 17.61 1.58
CA LEU A 757 22.58 17.12 0.93
C LEU A 757 21.76 18.26 0.30
N LYS A 758 21.80 19.45 0.92
CA LYS A 758 21.09 20.64 0.41
C LYS A 758 21.79 21.31 -0.77
N GLN A 759 23.04 20.94 -1.04
CA GLN A 759 23.85 21.49 -2.12
C GLN A 759 23.70 20.69 -3.43
N PHE A 760 23.01 19.55 -3.41
CA PHE A 760 22.74 18.78 -4.61
C PHE A 760 21.76 19.50 -5.54
N GLU A 761 21.94 19.29 -6.84
CA GLU A 761 21.01 19.77 -7.85
C GLU A 761 19.59 19.26 -7.58
N ASN A 762 18.59 20.13 -7.73
CA ASN A 762 17.17 19.88 -7.40
C ASN A 762 16.84 19.62 -5.93
N ALA A 763 17.79 19.70 -4.99
CA ALA A 763 17.52 19.44 -3.57
C ALA A 763 16.53 20.44 -2.95
N SER A 764 16.61 21.73 -3.27
CA SER A 764 15.70 22.76 -2.75
C SER A 764 14.22 22.50 -3.09
N GLU A 765 13.96 21.85 -4.21
CA GLU A 765 12.61 21.57 -4.70
C GLU A 765 12.14 20.16 -4.32
N LYS A 766 13.06 19.18 -4.33
CA LYS A 766 12.71 17.75 -4.32
C LYS A 766 13.25 16.99 -3.11
N LEU A 767 14.15 17.55 -2.30
CA LEU A 767 14.65 16.92 -1.07
C LEU A 767 13.86 17.43 0.14
N LYS A 768 13.23 16.51 0.87
CA LYS A 768 12.57 16.75 2.15
C LYS A 768 13.32 15.97 3.23
N LEU A 769 13.92 16.69 4.19
CA LEU A 769 14.61 16.05 5.30
C LEU A 769 13.67 15.88 6.49
N PHE A 770 13.64 14.67 7.04
CA PHE A 770 12.85 14.30 8.19
C PHE A 770 13.77 13.98 9.35
N ARG A 771 13.50 14.59 10.52
CA ARG A 771 14.11 14.14 11.76
C ARG A 771 13.49 12.79 12.13
N ALA A 772 14.25 11.70 12.02
CA ALA A 772 13.75 10.38 12.36
C ALA A 772 14.87 9.44 12.83
N ASP A 773 14.61 8.74 13.93
CA ASP A 773 15.43 7.65 14.45
C ASP A 773 14.81 6.31 14.02
N LEU A 774 15.61 5.28 13.76
CA LEU A 774 15.09 3.97 13.32
C LEU A 774 14.18 3.31 14.35
N LEU A 775 14.38 3.60 15.64
CA LEU A 775 13.53 3.08 16.72
C LEU A 775 12.26 3.90 16.92
N ASP A 776 12.18 5.07 16.30
CA ASP A 776 10.97 5.90 16.26
C ASP A 776 10.13 5.55 15.02
N TYR A 777 9.20 4.60 15.21
CA TYR A 777 8.29 4.15 14.18
C TYR A 777 7.49 5.31 13.56
N ASP A 778 7.04 6.27 14.36
CA ASP A 778 6.18 7.35 13.86
C ASP A 778 6.98 8.34 13.02
N ALA A 779 8.21 8.64 13.41
CA ALA A 779 9.10 9.46 12.61
C ALA A 779 9.47 8.76 11.29
N MET A 780 9.66 7.42 11.31
CA MET A 780 9.85 6.63 10.09
C MET A 780 8.59 6.60 9.22
N ALA A 781 7.41 6.40 9.79
CA ALA A 781 6.14 6.41 9.08
C ALA A 781 5.84 7.78 8.47
N ALA A 782 6.14 8.87 9.19
CA ALA A 782 6.01 10.23 8.67
C ALA A 782 6.96 10.50 7.50
N ALA A 783 8.20 10.00 7.57
CA ALA A 783 9.15 10.11 6.47
C ALA A 783 8.75 9.26 5.26
N ILE A 784 8.18 8.08 5.48
CA ILE A 784 7.79 7.13 4.42
C ILE A 784 6.42 7.48 3.81
N ALA A 785 5.58 8.25 4.49
CA ALA A 785 4.26 8.63 3.99
C ALA A 785 4.34 9.32 2.61
N GLY A 786 3.53 8.81 1.67
CA GLY A 786 3.50 9.29 0.29
C GLY A 786 4.65 8.79 -0.59
N CYS A 787 5.57 7.98 -0.07
CA CYS A 787 6.62 7.35 -0.87
C CYS A 787 6.12 6.08 -1.56
N GLN A 788 6.59 5.87 -2.80
CA GLN A 788 6.34 4.65 -3.57
C GLN A 788 7.42 3.58 -3.36
N GLY A 789 8.58 3.94 -2.80
CA GLY A 789 9.73 3.07 -2.54
C GLY A 789 10.50 3.52 -1.32
N VAL A 790 11.14 2.58 -0.61
CA VAL A 790 11.99 2.87 0.55
C VAL A 790 13.36 2.22 0.36
N PHE A 791 14.42 2.99 0.58
CA PHE A 791 15.77 2.48 0.73
C PHE A 791 16.17 2.56 2.19
N HIS A 792 16.25 1.40 2.82
CA HIS A 792 16.69 1.27 4.19
C HIS A 792 18.22 1.11 4.23
N VAL A 793 18.93 2.26 4.30
CA VAL A 793 20.41 2.31 4.33
C VAL A 793 20.94 2.48 5.76
N ALA A 794 20.16 3.15 6.60
CA ALA A 794 20.54 3.46 7.98
C ALA A 794 20.91 2.20 8.78
N THR A 795 22.04 2.27 9.47
CA THR A 795 22.53 1.23 10.38
C THR A 795 23.21 1.90 11.56
N THR A 796 22.97 1.37 12.75
CA THR A 796 23.70 1.72 13.96
C THR A 796 25.10 1.11 13.90
N VAL A 797 26.13 1.94 13.78
CA VAL A 797 27.54 1.51 13.89
C VAL A 797 28.05 1.95 15.27
N PRO A 798 28.51 1.03 16.13
CA PRO A 798 29.04 1.38 17.44
C PRO A 798 30.31 2.22 17.32
N SER A 799 30.43 3.24 18.17
CA SER A 799 31.65 4.07 18.26
C SER A 799 32.59 3.63 19.39
N GLY A 800 32.29 2.53 20.11
CA GLY A 800 33.04 2.06 21.27
C GLY A 800 32.79 0.58 21.60
N LYS A 801 33.36 0.12 22.72
CA LYS A 801 33.20 -1.26 23.21
C LYS A 801 31.73 -1.50 23.59
N ILE A 802 31.12 -2.50 22.97
CA ILE A 802 29.76 -2.94 23.27
C ILE A 802 29.79 -3.68 24.62
N THR A 803 29.00 -3.20 25.58
CA THR A 803 28.88 -3.83 26.90
C THR A 803 27.62 -4.69 27.02
N ASP A 804 26.54 -4.29 26.35
CA ASP A 804 25.29 -5.02 26.24
C ASP A 804 24.91 -5.14 24.75
N PRO A 805 25.29 -6.26 24.07
CA PRO A 805 25.09 -6.39 22.64
C PRO A 805 23.62 -6.46 22.22
N GLU A 806 22.73 -6.97 23.07
CA GLU A 806 21.31 -7.02 22.77
C GLU A 806 20.70 -5.63 22.75
N ARG A 807 20.98 -4.82 23.78
CA ARG A 807 20.42 -3.47 23.88
C ARG A 807 21.10 -2.47 22.95
N GLU A 808 22.42 -2.58 22.75
CA GLU A 808 23.20 -1.57 22.05
C GLU A 808 23.29 -1.82 20.53
N MET A 809 23.09 -3.05 20.07
CA MET A 809 23.33 -3.43 18.67
C MET A 809 22.24 -4.32 18.07
N LEU A 810 22.00 -5.51 18.62
CA LEU A 810 21.13 -6.53 18.00
C LEU A 810 19.66 -6.08 17.98
N GLY A 811 19.12 -5.70 19.14
CA GLY A 811 17.77 -5.19 19.30
C GLY A 811 17.52 -3.97 18.42
N PRO A 812 18.36 -2.92 18.48
CA PRO A 812 18.20 -1.75 17.62
C PRO A 812 18.24 -2.05 16.11
N ALA A 813 19.14 -2.93 15.66
CA ALA A 813 19.25 -3.29 14.25
C ALA A 813 18.01 -4.02 13.73
N VAL A 814 17.47 -4.99 14.49
CA VAL A 814 16.27 -5.74 14.08
C VAL A 814 15.01 -4.89 14.21
N ASN A 815 14.86 -4.18 15.33
CA ASN A 815 13.68 -3.33 15.57
C ASN A 815 13.65 -2.15 14.61
N GLY A 816 14.80 -1.56 14.31
CA GLY A 816 14.93 -0.48 13.34
C GLY A 816 14.51 -0.90 11.93
N THR A 817 15.06 -2.02 11.44
CA THR A 817 14.67 -2.59 10.14
C THR A 817 13.19 -2.95 10.11
N THR A 818 12.68 -3.58 11.16
CA THR A 818 11.27 -3.97 11.27
C THR A 818 10.34 -2.76 11.29
N ASN A 819 10.73 -1.66 11.95
CA ASN A 819 9.94 -0.42 11.96
C ASN A 819 9.83 0.18 10.56
N VAL A 820 10.93 0.21 9.82
CA VAL A 820 10.95 0.71 8.43
C VAL A 820 10.06 -0.13 7.53
N LEU A 821 10.10 -1.46 7.67
CA LEU A 821 9.26 -2.38 6.88
C LEU A 821 7.78 -2.25 7.24
N LYS A 822 7.43 -2.18 8.53
CA LYS A 822 6.06 -1.95 8.98
C LYS A 822 5.52 -0.60 8.48
N ALA A 823 6.35 0.45 8.53
CA ALA A 823 5.98 1.76 8.04
C ALA A 823 5.80 1.77 6.52
N ALA A 824 6.64 1.03 5.79
CA ALA A 824 6.51 0.83 4.35
C ALA A 824 5.22 0.09 3.97
N SER A 825 4.89 -1.02 4.66
CA SER A 825 3.63 -1.74 4.48
C SER A 825 2.42 -0.85 4.76
N ALA A 826 2.44 -0.10 5.87
CA ALA A 826 1.36 0.81 6.23
C ALA A 826 1.16 1.96 5.21
N ALA A 827 2.23 2.36 4.52
CA ALA A 827 2.19 3.38 3.48
C ALA A 827 1.91 2.83 2.07
N ASN A 828 1.65 1.52 1.93
CA ASN A 828 1.50 0.84 0.64
C ASN A 828 2.69 1.08 -0.30
N VAL A 829 3.89 1.11 0.26
CA VAL A 829 5.13 1.19 -0.50
C VAL A 829 5.24 -0.03 -1.39
N ARG A 830 5.63 0.17 -2.66
CA ARG A 830 5.73 -0.93 -3.63
C ARG A 830 6.90 -1.86 -3.34
N ARG A 831 8.01 -1.30 -2.86
CA ARG A 831 9.25 -2.04 -2.59
C ARG A 831 10.08 -1.39 -1.50
N VAL A 832 10.71 -2.24 -0.68
CA VAL A 832 11.77 -1.85 0.25
C VAL A 832 13.08 -2.50 -0.16
N VAL A 833 14.10 -1.68 -0.38
CA VAL A 833 15.48 -2.11 -0.60
C VAL A 833 16.23 -1.99 0.72
N VAL A 834 16.68 -3.10 1.30
CA VAL A 834 17.41 -3.14 2.57
C VAL A 834 18.90 -3.29 2.30
N VAL A 835 19.70 -2.37 2.81
CA VAL A 835 21.16 -2.46 2.74
C VAL A 835 21.68 -3.25 3.94
N SER A 836 22.00 -4.51 3.68
CA SER A 836 22.66 -5.41 4.62
C SER A 836 24.19 -5.16 4.60
N SER A 837 25.01 -6.21 4.57
CA SER A 837 26.48 -6.14 4.54
C SER A 837 27.05 -7.48 4.06
N MET A 838 28.25 -7.48 3.47
CA MET A 838 28.96 -8.71 3.10
C MET A 838 29.20 -9.65 4.30
N VAL A 839 29.30 -9.11 5.52
CA VAL A 839 29.50 -9.90 6.76
C VAL A 839 28.33 -10.83 7.09
N ALA A 840 27.19 -10.69 6.41
CA ALA A 840 26.09 -11.66 6.50
C ALA A 840 26.30 -12.91 5.63
N VAL A 841 27.37 -12.92 4.82
CA VAL A 841 27.74 -13.99 3.88
C VAL A 841 29.19 -14.47 4.12
N GLU A 842 30.11 -13.56 4.41
CA GLU A 842 31.57 -13.75 4.43
C GLU A 842 32.11 -14.75 5.46
N ILE A 843 31.56 -14.82 6.68
CA ILE A 843 32.12 -15.65 7.76
C ILE A 843 31.77 -17.12 7.54
N ASP A 844 32.79 -17.95 7.27
CA ASP A 844 32.65 -19.36 6.93
C ASP A 844 32.14 -20.21 8.12
N PRO A 845 31.15 -21.10 7.89
CA PRO A 845 30.90 -22.23 8.77
C PRO A 845 32.15 -23.10 8.88
N LYS A 846 32.31 -23.78 10.02
CA LYS A 846 33.40 -24.74 10.20
C LYS A 846 33.38 -25.77 9.05
N ASP A 847 34.52 -25.94 8.38
CA ASP A 847 34.75 -26.85 7.24
C ASP A 847 34.22 -26.39 5.85
N TRP A 848 34.14 -25.07 5.58
CA TRP A 848 33.80 -24.58 4.23
C TRP A 848 34.84 -24.99 3.16
N PRO A 849 34.44 -25.48 1.97
CA PRO A 849 35.37 -25.84 0.91
C PRO A 849 36.13 -24.61 0.35
N LYS A 850 37.47 -24.67 0.31
CA LYS A 850 38.33 -23.55 -0.10
C LYS A 850 38.15 -23.12 -1.57
N ASP A 851 37.62 -24.00 -2.40
CA ASP A 851 37.36 -23.80 -3.84
C ASP A 851 35.94 -23.30 -4.14
N LYS A 852 35.06 -23.21 -3.14
CA LYS A 852 33.66 -22.87 -3.34
C LYS A 852 33.40 -21.37 -3.15
N ILE A 853 33.07 -20.71 -4.25
CA ILE A 853 32.62 -19.30 -4.28
C ILE A 853 31.27 -19.16 -3.57
N LYS A 854 31.10 -18.10 -2.80
CA LYS A 854 29.85 -17.76 -2.10
C LYS A 854 28.90 -16.95 -2.99
N ASP A 855 27.64 -17.37 -3.00
CA ASP A 855 26.53 -16.72 -3.69
C ASP A 855 25.46 -16.22 -2.71
N GLU A 856 24.36 -15.68 -3.22
CA GLU A 856 23.27 -15.11 -2.42
C GLU A 856 22.50 -16.12 -1.54
N GLY A 857 22.70 -17.42 -1.75
CA GLY A 857 22.17 -18.49 -0.89
C GLY A 857 22.99 -18.70 0.38
N CYS A 858 24.21 -18.18 0.43
CA CYS A 858 25.14 -18.40 1.53
C CYS A 858 24.86 -17.46 2.71
N TRP A 859 25.07 -17.95 3.93
CA TRP A 859 24.94 -17.19 5.17
C TRP A 859 26.16 -17.38 6.05
N SER A 860 26.52 -16.33 6.76
CA SER A 860 27.57 -16.38 7.77
C SER A 860 27.19 -17.19 9.00
N ASP A 861 28.18 -17.86 9.60
CA ASP A 861 27.98 -18.62 10.83
C ASP A 861 27.73 -17.69 12.03
N LYS A 862 26.46 -17.51 12.35
CA LYS A 862 25.99 -16.64 13.42
C LYS A 862 26.52 -17.05 14.81
N GLU A 863 26.70 -18.35 15.06
CA GLU A 863 27.18 -18.83 16.37
C GLU A 863 28.69 -18.62 16.51
N ALA A 864 29.45 -18.79 15.44
CA ALA A 864 30.86 -18.40 15.41
C ALA A 864 31.03 -16.88 15.66
N CYS A 865 30.19 -16.05 15.03
CA CYS A 865 30.20 -14.59 15.25
C CYS A 865 29.95 -14.24 16.73
N LYS A 866 28.94 -14.85 17.38
CA LYS A 866 28.64 -14.64 18.80
C LYS A 866 29.82 -15.05 19.69
N LYS A 867 30.42 -16.22 19.41
CA LYS A 867 31.57 -16.73 20.19
C LYS A 867 32.77 -15.78 20.12
N ASN A 868 32.96 -15.11 18.98
CA ASN A 868 34.04 -14.15 18.76
C ASN A 868 33.66 -12.71 19.18
N GLU A 869 32.49 -12.51 19.80
CA GLU A 869 31.94 -11.19 20.16
C GLU A 869 31.79 -10.23 18.96
N ASP A 870 31.61 -10.76 17.74
CA ASP A 870 31.35 -9.99 16.53
C ASP A 870 29.86 -9.66 16.40
N TRP A 871 29.41 -8.77 17.30
CA TRP A 871 28.00 -8.40 17.41
C TRP A 871 27.49 -7.62 16.19
N TYR A 872 28.37 -6.97 15.42
CA TYR A 872 28.00 -6.29 14.17
C TYR A 872 27.54 -7.31 13.11
N SER A 873 28.31 -8.38 12.92
CA SER A 873 27.94 -9.45 11.99
C SER A 873 26.65 -10.14 12.41
N VAL A 874 26.48 -10.42 13.71
CA VAL A 874 25.22 -10.99 14.24
C VAL A 874 24.03 -10.06 14.00
N ALA A 875 24.18 -8.74 14.17
CA ALA A 875 23.14 -7.74 13.90
C ALA A 875 22.74 -7.72 12.42
N LYS A 876 23.71 -7.74 11.50
CA LYS A 876 23.47 -7.72 10.06
C LYS A 876 22.81 -9.00 9.56
N ILE A 877 23.25 -10.17 10.02
CA ILE A 877 22.59 -11.45 9.73
C ILE A 877 21.13 -11.43 10.19
N THR A 878 20.89 -11.05 11.45
CA THR A 878 19.56 -11.14 12.07
C THR A 878 18.59 -10.11 11.49
N SER A 879 19.05 -8.88 11.23
CA SER A 879 18.21 -7.84 10.62
C SER A 879 17.86 -8.16 9.16
N GLU A 880 18.77 -8.74 8.39
CA GLU A 880 18.49 -9.17 7.02
C GLU A 880 17.49 -10.34 6.98
N GLN A 881 17.66 -11.34 7.85
CA GLN A 881 16.70 -12.45 7.99
C GLN A 881 15.31 -11.95 8.38
N ALA A 882 15.22 -11.04 9.36
CA ALA A 882 13.96 -10.44 9.79
C ALA A 882 13.29 -9.66 8.64
N ALA A 883 14.07 -8.97 7.81
CA ALA A 883 13.53 -8.23 6.67
C ALA A 883 12.93 -9.15 5.59
N ILE A 884 13.64 -10.22 5.25
CA ILE A 884 13.18 -11.22 4.28
C ILE A 884 11.91 -11.91 4.78
N GLU A 885 11.89 -12.31 6.06
CA GLU A 885 10.76 -12.99 6.65
C GLU A 885 9.53 -12.09 6.72
N TYR A 886 9.70 -10.84 7.14
CA TYR A 886 8.61 -9.86 7.15
C TYR A 886 8.02 -9.65 5.76
N GLY A 887 8.86 -9.53 4.73
CA GLY A 887 8.42 -9.41 3.33
C GLY A 887 7.54 -10.59 2.89
N LYS A 888 7.99 -11.82 3.16
CA LYS A 888 7.24 -13.05 2.84
C LYS A 888 5.89 -13.11 3.55
N GLN A 889 5.86 -12.81 4.85
CA GLN A 889 4.65 -12.91 5.67
C GLN A 889 3.59 -11.86 5.33
N ASN A 890 4.02 -10.67 4.91
CA ASN A 890 3.14 -9.51 4.73
C ASN A 890 2.92 -9.13 3.26
N GLY A 891 3.43 -9.93 2.32
CA GLY A 891 3.33 -9.65 0.88
C GLY A 891 4.03 -8.36 0.43
N LEU A 892 4.99 -7.87 1.23
CA LEU A 892 5.80 -6.69 0.92
C LEU A 892 7.01 -7.12 0.08
N ASP A 893 7.24 -6.47 -1.05
CA ASP A 893 8.41 -6.74 -1.89
C ASP A 893 9.67 -6.19 -1.21
N VAL A 894 10.48 -7.09 -0.65
CA VAL A 894 11.72 -6.78 0.06
C VAL A 894 12.90 -7.36 -0.70
N VAL A 895 13.86 -6.50 -1.04
CA VAL A 895 15.11 -6.88 -1.70
C VAL A 895 16.28 -6.49 -0.82
N THR A 896 17.24 -7.38 -0.61
CA THR A 896 18.42 -7.10 0.24
C THR A 896 19.68 -7.00 -0.61
N ILE A 897 20.52 -6.02 -0.30
CA ILE A 897 21.85 -5.87 -0.91
C ILE A 897 22.94 -5.99 0.15
N ASN A 898 23.96 -6.79 -0.13
CA ASN A 898 25.09 -7.03 0.75
C ASN A 898 26.35 -6.36 0.16
N PRO A 899 26.56 -5.05 0.44
CA PRO A 899 27.75 -4.35 -0.03
C PRO A 899 29.01 -4.81 0.71
N ALA A 900 30.13 -4.80 0.00
CA ALA A 900 31.47 -4.96 0.54
C ALA A 900 32.03 -3.63 1.08
N LEU A 901 33.36 -3.49 1.23
CA LEU A 901 33.97 -2.19 1.54
C LEU A 901 33.64 -1.20 0.41
N VAL A 902 33.05 -0.06 0.78
CA VAL A 902 32.61 0.94 -0.21
C VAL A 902 33.64 2.05 -0.30
N PHE A 903 34.29 2.16 -1.46
CA PHE A 903 35.25 3.19 -1.82
C PHE A 903 34.62 4.17 -2.84
N GLY A 904 35.21 5.35 -2.97
CA GLY A 904 34.74 6.43 -3.85
C GLY A 904 34.85 7.82 -3.19
N PRO A 905 34.45 8.89 -3.91
CA PRO A 905 34.53 10.24 -3.38
C PRO A 905 33.51 10.46 -2.25
N LEU A 906 33.92 11.05 -1.12
CA LEU A 906 33.02 11.32 0.01
C LEU A 906 32.21 12.58 -0.27
N LEU A 907 30.88 12.48 -0.34
CA LEU A 907 30.04 13.69 -0.47
C LEU A 907 29.89 14.44 0.86
N GLN A 908 30.14 13.75 1.98
CA GLN A 908 30.06 14.28 3.33
C GLN A 908 31.43 14.72 3.87
N PRO A 909 31.47 15.68 4.81
CA PRO A 909 32.74 16.24 5.34
C PRO A 909 33.46 15.32 6.34
N THR A 910 33.05 14.05 6.47
CA THR A 910 33.60 13.11 7.46
C THR A 910 34.00 11.79 6.81
N LEU A 911 35.17 11.29 7.20
CA LEU A 911 35.71 10.02 6.75
C LEU A 911 34.87 8.83 7.24
N ASN A 912 34.37 8.01 6.31
CA ASN A 912 33.61 6.80 6.63
C ASN A 912 34.54 5.63 6.96
N THR A 913 34.03 4.60 7.64
CA THR A 913 34.79 3.44 8.09
C THR A 913 35.52 2.67 6.97
N SER A 914 34.92 2.50 5.80
CA SER A 914 35.58 1.87 4.64
C SER A 914 36.76 2.71 4.15
N CYS A 915 36.60 4.02 3.99
CA CYS A 915 37.70 4.90 3.59
C CYS A 915 38.77 5.06 4.68
N GLN A 916 38.41 4.92 5.96
CA GLN A 916 39.40 4.85 7.05
C GLN A 916 40.36 3.67 6.86
N PHE A 917 39.88 2.53 6.33
CA PHE A 917 40.72 1.37 6.01
C PHE A 917 41.79 1.73 4.97
N LEU A 918 41.40 2.44 3.90
CA LEU A 918 42.36 2.90 2.90
C LEU A 918 43.36 3.92 3.46
N VAL A 919 42.88 4.91 4.22
CA VAL A 919 43.73 5.92 4.88
C VAL A 919 44.73 5.27 5.86
N TYR A 920 44.32 4.20 6.54
CA TYR A 920 45.19 3.45 7.45
C TYR A 920 46.38 2.81 6.74
N PHE A 921 46.17 2.21 5.56
CA PHE A 921 47.25 1.66 4.73
C PHE A 921 48.20 2.74 4.21
N LEU A 922 47.67 3.93 3.88
CA LEU A 922 48.47 5.05 3.37
C LEU A 922 49.29 5.73 4.48
N LYS A 923 48.72 5.93 5.67
CA LYS A 923 49.37 6.63 6.80
C LYS A 923 50.31 5.77 7.66
N GLY A 924 50.53 4.51 7.29
CA GLY A 924 51.52 3.65 7.96
C GLY A 924 51.09 3.01 9.27
N GLY A 925 49.79 3.00 9.57
CA GLY A 925 49.14 2.40 10.75
C GLY A 925 50.01 1.56 11.70
N PRO A 926 50.18 1.94 12.99
CA PRO A 926 51.18 1.34 13.88
C PRO A 926 50.84 -0.08 14.37
N ASP A 927 49.66 -0.60 14.04
CA ASP A 927 49.11 -1.84 14.58
C ASP A 927 49.18 -3.00 13.56
N GLN A 928 49.27 -4.25 14.04
CA GLN A 928 49.20 -5.43 13.18
C GLN A 928 47.79 -5.60 12.58
N THR A 929 47.72 -5.97 11.30
CA THR A 929 46.48 -6.32 10.60
C THR A 929 46.55 -7.73 10.01
N ARG A 930 45.39 -8.36 9.80
CA ARG A 930 45.29 -9.69 9.20
C ARG A 930 45.43 -9.61 7.68
N ASN A 931 46.11 -10.58 7.08
CA ASN A 931 46.16 -10.77 5.63
C ASN A 931 44.84 -11.35 5.10
N LYS A 932 43.74 -10.63 5.33
CA LYS A 932 42.39 -11.04 4.96
C LYS A 932 42.11 -10.70 3.50
N LEU A 933 41.21 -11.46 2.87
CA LEU A 933 40.66 -11.15 1.56
C LEU A 933 39.57 -10.09 1.71
N TRP A 934 39.77 -8.92 1.12
CA TRP A 934 38.84 -7.80 1.21
C TRP A 934 38.07 -7.65 -0.08
N HIS A 935 36.75 -7.55 0.01
CA HIS A 935 35.92 -7.20 -1.12
C HIS A 935 35.72 -5.68 -1.21
N ILE A 936 35.77 -5.12 -2.42
CA ILE A 936 35.69 -3.67 -2.65
C ILE A 936 34.63 -3.36 -3.71
N VAL A 937 33.83 -2.32 -3.46
CA VAL A 937 32.85 -1.77 -4.39
C VAL A 937 32.96 -0.24 -4.46
N ASP A 938 32.64 0.33 -5.62
CA ASP A 938 32.60 1.78 -5.86
C ASP A 938 31.21 2.37 -5.57
N ASP A 939 31.17 3.47 -4.82
CA ASP A 939 29.95 4.25 -4.51
C ASP A 939 29.52 5.17 -5.68
N SER A 940 30.46 5.53 -6.56
CA SER A 940 30.23 6.49 -7.65
C SER A 940 29.58 5.88 -8.91
N THR A 941 29.32 4.56 -8.91
CA THR A 941 28.76 3.89 -10.08
C THR A 941 27.41 4.50 -10.47
N SER A 942 27.42 5.12 -11.65
CA SER A 942 26.31 5.77 -12.35
C SER A 942 25.08 4.87 -12.59
N GLY A 943 25.21 3.57 -12.34
CA GLY A 943 24.10 2.65 -12.18
C GLY A 943 23.83 2.39 -10.70
N THR A 944 22.74 2.94 -10.16
CA THR A 944 22.08 2.31 -9.00
C THR A 944 22.05 0.80 -9.25
N PRO A 945 22.31 -0.04 -8.23
CA PRO A 945 21.82 -1.39 -8.26
C PRO A 945 20.37 -1.30 -8.74
N PRO A 946 19.98 -1.97 -9.83
CA PRO A 946 18.68 -1.75 -10.47
C PRO A 946 17.50 -2.11 -9.55
N MET A 947 17.73 -2.41 -8.28
CA MET A 947 16.84 -2.91 -7.24
C MET A 947 15.59 -2.08 -6.95
N LEU A 948 15.53 -0.79 -7.28
CA LEU A 948 14.25 -0.05 -7.22
C LEU A 948 13.35 -0.25 -8.46
N PHE A 949 13.94 -0.66 -9.59
CA PHE A 949 13.32 -0.66 -10.93
C PHE A 949 13.45 -1.98 -11.69
N CYS A 950 14.23 -2.94 -11.18
CA CYS A 950 14.42 -4.27 -11.76
C CYS A 950 13.37 -5.21 -11.18
N CYS A 951 12.91 -6.19 -11.95
CA CYS A 951 12.11 -7.31 -11.44
C CYS A 951 12.87 -8.23 -10.46
N SER A 952 14.01 -7.79 -9.91
CA SER A 952 14.87 -8.60 -9.08
C SER A 952 14.31 -8.74 -7.68
N SER A 953 14.27 -9.99 -7.20
CA SER A 953 13.75 -10.37 -5.89
C SER A 953 14.82 -11.11 -5.09
N GLY A 954 14.68 -11.05 -3.76
CA GLY A 954 15.58 -11.73 -2.82
C GLY A 954 16.92 -11.02 -2.58
N ARG A 955 17.92 -11.78 -2.15
CA ARG A 955 19.23 -11.28 -1.71
C ARG A 955 20.17 -11.06 -2.88
N HIS A 956 21.06 -10.06 -2.81
CA HIS A 956 22.02 -9.65 -3.85
C HIS A 956 23.37 -9.29 -3.22
N ILE A 957 24.46 -9.89 -3.69
CA ILE A 957 25.81 -9.52 -3.25
C ILE A 957 26.37 -8.40 -4.14
N CYS A 958 26.99 -7.40 -3.52
CA CYS A 958 27.61 -6.25 -4.18
C CYS A 958 29.08 -6.15 -3.76
N ALA A 959 29.89 -7.01 -4.37
CA ALA A 959 31.29 -7.29 -4.04
C ALA A 959 32.08 -7.67 -5.33
N PRO A 960 32.24 -6.74 -6.30
CA PRO A 960 32.76 -7.05 -7.62
C PRO A 960 34.25 -7.36 -7.66
N HIS A 961 35.00 -6.81 -6.70
CA HIS A 961 36.43 -6.98 -6.58
C HIS A 961 36.74 -7.66 -5.27
N PHE A 962 37.82 -8.44 -5.25
CA PHE A 962 38.44 -8.94 -4.03
C PHE A 962 39.96 -8.84 -4.14
N ILE A 963 40.61 -8.49 -3.04
CA ILE A 963 42.06 -8.28 -2.98
C ILE A 963 42.58 -8.63 -1.58
N SER A 964 43.74 -9.27 -1.46
CA SER A 964 44.34 -9.52 -0.15
C SER A 964 44.90 -8.22 0.44
N ALA A 965 45.09 -8.14 1.76
CA ALA A 965 45.72 -6.97 2.38
C ALA A 965 47.13 -6.71 1.83
N ARG A 966 47.91 -7.76 1.55
CA ARG A 966 49.25 -7.63 0.94
C ARG A 966 49.17 -7.12 -0.49
N ASP A 967 48.28 -7.67 -1.30
CA ASP A 967 48.11 -7.24 -2.70
C ASP A 967 47.57 -5.81 -2.78
N LEU A 968 46.72 -5.40 -1.82
CA LEU A 968 46.27 -4.02 -1.72
C LEU A 968 47.42 -3.08 -1.38
N LEU A 969 48.29 -3.44 -0.42
CA LEU A 969 49.49 -2.66 -0.10
C LEU A 969 50.40 -2.52 -1.32
N ASP A 970 50.66 -3.62 -2.04
CA ASP A 970 51.50 -3.63 -3.22
C ASP A 970 50.87 -2.79 -4.35
N LEU A 971 49.56 -2.87 -4.54
CA LEU A 971 48.81 -2.05 -5.48
C LEU A 971 48.92 -0.55 -5.12
N LEU A 972 48.74 -0.19 -3.85
CA LEU A 972 48.83 1.21 -3.40
C LEU A 972 50.23 1.78 -3.60
N LYS A 973 51.29 1.02 -3.26
CA LYS A 973 52.68 1.39 -3.52
C LYS A 973 52.96 1.55 -5.02
N SER A 974 52.33 0.73 -5.87
CA SER A 974 52.48 0.87 -7.32
C SER A 974 51.78 2.11 -7.89
N MET A 975 50.68 2.54 -7.26
CA MET A 975 49.89 3.70 -7.71
C MET A 975 50.43 5.03 -7.19
N TYR A 976 51.03 5.02 -6.00
CA TYR A 976 51.52 6.22 -5.29
C TYR A 976 52.95 6.01 -4.76
N PRO A 977 53.93 5.75 -5.65
CA PRO A 977 55.31 5.53 -5.23
C PRO A 977 55.82 6.78 -4.50
N ASP A 978 56.31 6.60 -3.28
CA ASP A 978 56.94 7.64 -2.45
C ASP A 978 56.03 8.81 -1.96
N ASP A 979 54.74 8.81 -2.31
CA ASP A 979 53.80 9.85 -1.86
C ASP A 979 53.36 9.70 -0.39
N TYR A 980 53.49 8.50 0.18
CA TYR A 980 52.99 8.15 1.51
C TYR A 980 53.93 7.22 2.27
N PRO A 981 53.90 7.22 3.62
CA PRO A 981 54.75 6.35 4.43
C PRO A 981 54.40 4.86 4.29
N PHE A 982 53.13 4.53 4.00
CA PHE A 982 52.56 3.19 3.88
C PHE A 982 52.73 2.29 5.11
N MET A 983 51.82 1.34 5.28
CA MET A 983 51.98 0.27 6.27
C MET A 983 53.17 -0.64 5.88
N SER A 984 53.90 -1.10 6.90
CA SER A 984 54.93 -2.14 6.75
C SER A 984 54.30 -3.48 6.38
N ARG A 985 54.94 -4.22 5.47
CA ARG A 985 54.47 -5.55 5.04
C ARG A 985 54.50 -6.55 6.20
N GLU A 986 55.45 -6.38 7.12
CA GLU A 986 55.62 -7.18 8.34
C GLU A 986 54.47 -6.99 9.33
N SER A 987 53.78 -5.84 9.29
CA SER A 987 52.56 -5.60 10.06
C SER A 987 51.34 -6.37 9.53
N ILE A 988 51.44 -7.05 8.37
CA ILE A 988 50.36 -7.83 7.77
C ILE A 988 50.58 -9.33 8.04
N CYS A 989 49.92 -9.84 9.09
CA CYS A 989 50.04 -11.21 9.59
C CYS A 989 49.26 -12.22 8.72
N ASP A 990 49.82 -13.39 8.43
CA ASP A 990 49.14 -14.42 7.63
C ASP A 990 47.87 -14.96 8.31
N THR A 991 46.81 -15.12 7.53
CA THR A 991 45.52 -15.67 7.97
C THR A 991 44.89 -16.52 6.88
N GLU A 992 44.05 -17.50 7.25
CA GLU A 992 43.21 -18.15 6.25
C GLU A 992 42.24 -17.14 5.61
N HIS A 993 42.18 -17.15 4.28
CA HIS A 993 41.28 -16.28 3.54
C HIS A 993 39.85 -16.84 3.57
N PRO A 994 38.83 -16.00 3.83
CA PRO A 994 37.45 -16.41 3.61
C PRO A 994 37.24 -16.70 2.11
N ALA A 995 36.31 -17.62 1.81
CA ALA A 995 35.99 -17.93 0.42
C ALA A 995 35.47 -16.69 -0.34
N PRO A 996 35.91 -16.45 -1.59
CA PRO A 996 35.49 -15.28 -2.36
C PRO A 996 33.98 -15.33 -2.65
N MET A 997 33.35 -14.16 -2.68
CA MET A 997 31.95 -13.96 -3.06
C MET A 997 31.79 -13.53 -4.53
N THR A 998 30.66 -13.85 -5.15
CA THR A 998 30.32 -13.41 -6.52
C THR A 998 29.22 -12.34 -6.54
N SER A 999 29.34 -11.38 -7.47
CA SER A 999 28.28 -10.40 -7.78
C SER A 999 27.57 -10.72 -9.10
N GLU A 1000 27.71 -11.95 -9.60
CA GLU A 1000 27.20 -12.34 -10.92
C GLU A 1000 25.68 -12.14 -11.04
N LYS A 1001 24.91 -12.39 -9.97
CA LYS A 1001 23.47 -12.11 -9.96
C LYS A 1001 23.18 -10.63 -10.18
N LEU A 1002 23.92 -9.73 -9.54
CA LEU A 1002 23.78 -8.28 -9.70
C LEU A 1002 24.26 -7.81 -11.08
N MET A 1003 25.37 -8.36 -11.59
CA MET A 1003 25.90 -8.07 -12.93
C MET A 1003 24.95 -8.56 -14.04
N LYS A 1004 24.34 -9.73 -13.85
CA LYS A 1004 23.25 -10.25 -14.69
C LYS A 1004 22.04 -9.34 -14.68
N LEU A 1005 21.91 -8.39 -13.74
CA LEU A 1005 20.88 -7.35 -13.76
C LEU A 1005 21.27 -6.10 -14.57
N GLY A 1006 22.46 -6.08 -15.18
CA GLY A 1006 22.97 -4.95 -15.97
C GLY A 1006 23.80 -3.97 -15.14
N TRP A 1007 24.08 -4.27 -13.87
CA TRP A 1007 25.02 -3.49 -13.07
C TRP A 1007 26.46 -3.71 -13.55
N LYS A 1008 27.22 -2.63 -13.71
CA LYS A 1008 28.61 -2.65 -14.17
C LYS A 1008 29.50 -2.14 -13.06
N ALA A 1009 30.48 -2.95 -12.65
CA ALA A 1009 31.48 -2.54 -11.69
C ALA A 1009 32.53 -1.65 -12.37
N ARG A 1010 32.93 -0.57 -11.70
CA ARG A 1010 34.07 0.25 -12.12
C ARG A 1010 35.40 -0.47 -11.82
N PRO A 1011 36.46 -0.29 -12.62
CA PRO A 1011 37.76 -0.92 -12.35
C PRO A 1011 38.34 -0.55 -10.97
N LEU A 1012 38.90 -1.53 -10.26
CA LEU A 1012 39.41 -1.36 -8.89
C LEU A 1012 40.42 -0.21 -8.73
N LYS A 1013 41.36 -0.07 -9.68
CA LYS A 1013 42.39 0.98 -9.66
C LYS A 1013 41.77 2.37 -9.68
N GLU A 1014 40.77 2.60 -10.54
CA GLU A 1014 40.09 3.89 -10.63
C GLU A 1014 39.33 4.20 -9.33
N THR A 1015 38.63 3.20 -8.78
CA THR A 1015 37.91 3.35 -7.51
C THR A 1015 38.84 3.75 -6.36
N ILE A 1016 40.00 3.11 -6.27
CA ILE A 1016 41.03 3.48 -5.29
C ILE A 1016 41.53 4.89 -5.57
N ALA A 1017 41.83 5.21 -6.84
CA ALA A 1017 42.40 6.49 -7.22
C ALA A 1017 41.53 7.68 -6.82
N ASP A 1018 40.25 7.65 -7.18
CA ASP A 1018 39.27 8.67 -6.83
C ASP A 1018 39.11 8.83 -5.30
N THR A 1019 39.17 7.71 -4.56
CA THR A 1019 39.07 7.74 -3.10
C THR A 1019 40.27 8.45 -2.47
N VAL A 1020 41.48 8.13 -2.95
CA VAL A 1020 42.72 8.76 -2.47
C VAL A 1020 42.75 10.23 -2.82
N GLU A 1021 42.46 10.59 -4.08
CA GLU A 1021 42.42 11.98 -4.54
C GLU A 1021 41.48 12.81 -3.66
N TYR A 1022 40.28 12.30 -3.38
CA TYR A 1022 39.36 12.97 -2.48
C TYR A 1022 39.93 13.10 -1.07
N CYS A 1023 40.48 12.02 -0.50
CA CYS A 1023 41.05 12.05 0.84
C CYS A 1023 42.23 13.04 0.96
N GLN A 1024 42.99 13.25 -0.12
CA GLN A 1024 43.99 14.31 -0.22
C GLN A 1024 43.34 15.70 -0.19
N GLN A 1025 42.38 15.96 -1.09
CA GLN A 1025 41.70 17.26 -1.21
C GLN A 1025 40.97 17.67 0.08
N ALA A 1026 40.39 16.71 0.79
CA ALA A 1026 39.70 16.94 2.06
C ALA A 1026 40.65 17.06 3.27
N GLY A 1027 41.96 16.92 3.06
CA GLY A 1027 42.97 17.05 4.11
C GLY A 1027 43.09 15.82 5.03
N PHE A 1028 42.42 14.71 4.73
CA PHE A 1028 42.49 13.49 5.56
C PHE A 1028 43.86 12.79 5.46
N LEU A 1029 44.61 13.07 4.40
CA LEU A 1029 45.95 12.53 4.16
C LEU A 1029 47.09 13.48 4.57
N VAL A 1030 46.79 14.69 5.02
CA VAL A 1030 47.80 15.64 5.55
C VAL A 1030 48.32 15.12 6.90
N GLU A 1031 49.63 15.26 7.14
CA GLU A 1031 50.26 14.93 8.42
C GLU A 1031 49.88 15.96 9.50
N VAL A 1032 49.44 15.46 10.66
CA VAL A 1032 49.47 16.22 11.90
C VAL A 1032 50.70 15.70 12.63
N GLU A 1033 51.74 16.53 12.77
CA GLU A 1033 53.00 16.15 13.40
C GLU A 1033 52.76 15.34 14.69
N GLY A 1034 53.34 14.13 14.74
CA GLY A 1034 53.51 13.36 15.98
C GLY A 1034 52.39 12.40 16.42
N THR A 1035 51.32 12.18 15.64
CA THR A 1035 50.25 11.22 16.05
C THR A 1035 50.02 10.11 15.01
N PRO A 1036 50.34 8.84 15.30
CA PRO A 1036 50.03 7.72 14.41
C PRO A 1036 48.54 7.57 14.17
N TYR A 1037 48.12 7.37 12.92
CA TYR A 1037 46.72 7.09 12.58
C TYR A 1037 46.35 5.67 13.03
N ARG A 1038 45.65 5.53 14.15
CA ARG A 1038 45.23 4.23 14.70
C ARG A 1038 43.91 3.75 14.11
N PHE A 1039 43.83 2.45 13.85
CA PHE A 1039 42.59 1.84 13.36
C PHE A 1039 41.58 1.65 14.50
N PRO A 1040 40.27 1.84 14.27
CA PRO A 1040 39.26 1.59 15.29
C PRO A 1040 39.31 0.12 15.80
N PRO A 1041 39.21 -0.16 17.11
CA PRO A 1041 39.37 -1.50 17.69
C PRO A 1041 38.42 -2.58 17.15
N LEU A 1042 37.30 -2.18 16.53
CA LEU A 1042 36.25 -3.08 16.03
C LEU A 1042 36.76 -4.05 14.96
N TYR A 1043 37.74 -3.66 14.15
CA TYR A 1043 38.23 -4.46 13.01
C TYR A 1043 39.37 -5.42 13.35
N ASN A 1044 40.08 -5.23 14.46
CA ASN A 1044 41.11 -6.18 14.89
C ASN A 1044 40.50 -7.52 15.37
N LYS A 1045 39.19 -7.55 15.63
CA LYS A 1045 38.44 -8.76 16.00
C LYS A 1045 37.79 -9.47 14.79
N ILE A 1046 37.34 -8.72 13.77
CA ILE A 1046 36.76 -9.22 12.49
C ILE A 1046 37.86 -9.80 11.57
#